data_AF-A0AA44EYR1-F1
#
_entry.id   AF-A0AA44EYR1-F1
#
_cell.length_a   1.000
_cell.length_b   1.000
_cell.length_c   1.000
_cell.angle_alpha   90.00
_cell.angle_beta   90.00
_cell.angle_gamma   90.00
#
_symmetry.space_group_name_H-M   'P 1'
#
loop_
_entity.id
_entity.type
_entity.pdbx_description
1 polymer ?
#
loop_
_entity_poly.entity_id
_entity_poly.type
_entity_poly.pdbx_seq_one_letter_code
_entity_poly.pdbx_strand_id
1 'polypeptide(L)'
;MASTKNEWSLTARAVVIAACAATAVTLVYLHASIGIGASISTILGSILSATTDDPAGMMLHYLRLPRTAAATLTGACLAAAGTLFQAATRNPLASPGILGVTAGAQLFVALVTLVPALALFVPPAVAATAGGLLAGGITWAVSRASAGPVRIALSGMAVSLMAGAAAAAIALLDETAGASLHLWGGGSLVQTDWQASVGALAGFCPVFLLALVLARQLDVLTLGDDTARMLGQNLFLVRGVALALGVWLSALAVTLAGPVVFVGLVAPNLLRLTGISKHIHLLPAAVIVGIALTVGADLLVLSLSASTIELPVGVPIALVGAPVLVLLAWRHARENRATSEFAGRYRAPPALPGLSHPAFLVFLLVIVGITGLAGGNSFISPLHVLTFLMGTSPADLQSILELRILRVVGAALGGALLGLSGLLLQGVIRNPLASPELIGITQTSGLAAVAVLLFFPELGFPGVQTGAIVGGLAATVLVASLGLRRNLAPSAMALIGLGLAAFAASASTALVIMAGFQASQAATWLAGSTYGIGKTDLMALTGALFCVAPVTYLLVSLTDIMALGQPKASSLGLNFRATEWAHLLTGALCASTVAAIFGPVSFVGLMAPHAARLLNPGRYRDLLATSALIGAILMIIADCLGRTLFAPIEIPVGLMTAIIGAPFILLVLRRA
;
A
#
# COMPACT_ATOMS: atom_id res chain seq x y z
N MET A 1 42.66 -6.69 -3.66
CA MET A 1 42.26 -8.07 -4.03
C MET A 1 40.80 -8.30 -3.64
N ALA A 2 39.86 -8.09 -4.57
CA ALA A 2 38.45 -8.50 -4.43
C ALA A 2 37.73 -8.43 -5.80
N SER A 3 38.32 -9.01 -6.84
CA SER A 3 37.74 -9.10 -8.19
C SER A 3 37.43 -10.55 -8.57
N THR A 4 36.70 -11.25 -7.71
CA THR A 4 36.08 -12.55 -8.05
C THR A 4 34.57 -12.40 -7.97
N LYS A 5 34.01 -11.44 -8.72
CA LYS A 5 32.55 -11.30 -8.86
C LYS A 5 32.04 -12.31 -9.90
N ASN A 6 31.62 -13.46 -9.39
CA ASN A 6 30.37 -14.13 -9.75
C ASN A 6 30.10 -14.34 -11.27
N GLU A 7 31.07 -14.85 -12.02
CA GLU A 7 30.79 -15.40 -13.35
C GLU A 7 30.14 -16.78 -13.19
N TRP A 8 28.82 -16.80 -13.00
CA TRP A 8 28.05 -18.01 -13.27
C TRP A 8 28.31 -18.39 -14.73
N SER A 9 28.90 -19.56 -14.96
CA SER A 9 29.09 -20.10 -16.30
C SER A 9 27.75 -20.14 -17.04
N LEU A 10 27.79 -20.03 -18.37
CA LEU A 10 26.58 -20.18 -19.21
C LEU A 10 25.81 -21.46 -18.88
N THR A 11 26.53 -22.53 -18.55
CA THR A 11 25.97 -23.81 -18.09
C THR A 11 25.20 -23.68 -16.77
N ALA A 12 25.73 -22.96 -15.78
CA ALA A 12 25.05 -22.78 -14.50
C ALA A 12 23.76 -21.95 -14.64
N ARG A 13 23.74 -20.94 -15.52
CA ARG A 13 22.51 -20.17 -15.82
C ARG A 13 21.46 -21.02 -16.53
N ALA A 14 21.87 -21.84 -17.49
CA ALA A 14 20.97 -22.76 -18.19
C ALA A 14 20.36 -23.79 -17.23
N VAL A 15 21.15 -24.33 -16.30
CA VAL A 15 20.66 -25.27 -15.26
C VAL A 15 19.63 -24.60 -14.36
N VAL A 16 19.85 -23.35 -13.93
CA VAL A 16 18.88 -22.62 -13.11
C VAL A 16 17.56 -22.41 -13.87
N ILE A 17 17.61 -22.00 -15.14
CA ILE A 17 16.40 -21.82 -15.96
C ILE A 17 15.67 -23.15 -16.15
N ALA A 18 16.40 -24.22 -16.46
CA ALA A 18 15.83 -25.56 -16.63
C ALA A 18 15.18 -26.06 -15.33
N ALA A 19 15.81 -25.84 -14.17
CA ALA A 19 15.25 -26.19 -12.87
C ALA A 19 13.98 -25.37 -12.58
N CYS A 20 13.99 -24.06 -12.83
CA CYS A 20 12.78 -23.23 -12.69
C CYS A 20 11.65 -23.70 -13.60
N ALA A 21 11.96 -24.07 -14.85
CA ALA A 21 10.99 -24.61 -15.81
C ALA A 21 10.41 -25.95 -15.36
N ALA A 22 11.25 -26.88 -14.90
CA ALA A 22 10.82 -28.17 -14.37
C ALA A 22 9.91 -28.00 -13.14
N THR A 23 10.27 -27.08 -12.22
CA THR A 23 9.44 -26.76 -11.05
C THR A 23 8.10 -26.14 -11.47
N ALA A 24 8.10 -25.19 -12.42
CA ALA A 24 6.87 -24.59 -12.91
C ALA A 24 5.93 -25.62 -13.55
N VAL A 25 6.46 -26.49 -14.42
CA VAL A 25 5.68 -27.57 -15.05
C VAL A 25 5.12 -28.54 -14.01
N THR A 26 5.94 -28.93 -13.02
CA THR A 26 5.50 -29.80 -11.92
C THR A 26 4.37 -29.16 -11.12
N LEU A 27 4.50 -27.88 -10.76
CA LEU A 27 3.46 -27.15 -10.02
C LEU A 27 2.18 -27.00 -10.82
N VAL A 28 2.27 -26.71 -12.13
CA VAL A 28 1.11 -26.61 -13.04
C VAL A 28 0.38 -27.95 -13.13
N TYR A 29 1.11 -29.05 -13.27
CA TYR A 29 0.53 -30.38 -13.25
C TYR A 29 -0.18 -30.67 -11.91
N LEU A 30 0.51 -30.47 -10.79
CA LEU A 30 -0.06 -30.71 -9.45
C LEU A 30 -1.33 -29.88 -9.24
N HIS A 31 -1.30 -28.62 -9.63
CA HIS A 31 -2.43 -27.71 -9.55
C HIS A 31 -3.63 -28.15 -10.41
N ALA A 32 -3.40 -28.58 -11.66
CA ALA A 32 -4.47 -29.10 -12.50
C ALA A 32 -5.07 -30.41 -11.95
N SER A 33 -4.24 -31.25 -11.32
CA SER A 33 -4.64 -32.56 -10.80
C SER A 33 -5.26 -32.55 -9.40
N ILE A 34 -5.14 -31.46 -8.63
CA ILE A 34 -5.47 -31.48 -7.20
C ILE A 34 -6.95 -31.80 -6.96
N GLY A 35 -7.20 -32.76 -6.05
CA GLY A 35 -8.55 -33.24 -5.74
C GLY A 35 -9.18 -34.16 -6.80
N ILE A 36 -8.49 -34.43 -7.92
CA ILE A 36 -8.89 -35.44 -8.91
C ILE A 36 -8.22 -36.75 -8.51
N GLY A 37 -8.97 -37.69 -7.94
CA GLY A 37 -8.47 -39.01 -7.51
C GLY A 37 -8.14 -39.97 -8.67
N ALA A 38 -7.64 -39.46 -9.79
CA ALA A 38 -7.35 -40.23 -11.00
C ALA A 38 -5.84 -40.45 -11.19
N SER A 39 -5.48 -41.45 -11.99
CA SER A 39 -4.08 -41.74 -12.33
C SER A 39 -3.49 -40.67 -13.25
N ILE A 40 -2.16 -40.50 -13.22
CA ILE A 40 -1.42 -39.53 -14.04
C ILE A 40 -1.72 -39.71 -15.54
N SER A 41 -1.80 -40.95 -16.02
CA SER A 41 -2.09 -41.25 -17.44
C SER A 41 -3.51 -40.86 -17.82
N THR A 42 -4.48 -41.04 -16.92
CA THR A 42 -5.88 -40.62 -17.12
C THR A 42 -5.98 -39.09 -17.22
N ILE A 43 -5.29 -38.37 -16.34
CA ILE A 43 -5.28 -36.89 -16.33
C ILE A 43 -4.60 -36.34 -17.58
N LEU A 44 -3.43 -36.88 -17.97
CA LEU A 44 -2.75 -36.45 -19.19
C LEU A 44 -3.56 -36.79 -20.44
N GLY A 45 -4.22 -37.95 -20.46
CA GLY A 45 -5.13 -38.35 -21.54
C GLY A 45 -6.33 -37.42 -21.67
N SER A 46 -6.93 -36.99 -20.56
CA SER A 46 -8.09 -36.09 -20.56
C SER A 46 -7.74 -34.63 -20.83
N ILE A 47 -6.53 -34.16 -20.52
CA ILE A 47 -6.03 -32.85 -20.98
C ILE A 47 -5.97 -32.80 -22.52
N LEU A 48 -5.62 -33.92 -23.15
CA LEU A 48 -5.44 -34.03 -24.60
C LEU A 48 -6.71 -34.45 -25.36
N SER A 49 -7.72 -35.00 -24.68
CA SER A 49 -8.99 -35.41 -25.28
C SER A 49 -10.12 -34.41 -24.97
N ALA A 50 -10.96 -34.14 -25.98
CA ALA A 50 -12.11 -33.24 -25.85
C ALA A 50 -13.38 -33.92 -25.29
N THR A 51 -13.35 -35.24 -25.04
CA THR A 51 -14.50 -36.03 -24.62
C THR A 51 -14.66 -36.00 -23.10
N THR A 52 -15.83 -35.55 -22.62
CA THR A 52 -16.10 -35.28 -21.21
C THR A 52 -17.20 -36.18 -20.62
N ASP A 53 -17.13 -37.49 -20.86
CA ASP A 53 -18.17 -38.43 -20.37
C ASP A 53 -17.93 -38.90 -18.92
N ASP A 54 -16.72 -38.70 -18.38
CA ASP A 54 -16.34 -39.06 -17.01
C ASP A 54 -16.42 -37.83 -16.07
N PRO A 55 -17.06 -37.92 -14.88
CA PRO A 55 -17.04 -36.88 -13.85
C PRO A 55 -15.65 -36.30 -13.54
N ALA A 56 -14.58 -37.12 -13.57
CA ALA A 56 -13.22 -36.63 -13.35
C ALA A 56 -12.74 -35.72 -14.51
N GLY A 57 -13.10 -36.07 -15.75
CA GLY A 57 -12.82 -35.26 -16.94
C GLY A 57 -13.62 -33.95 -16.95
N MET A 58 -14.88 -33.97 -16.51
CA MET A 58 -15.71 -32.78 -16.34
C MET A 58 -15.11 -31.82 -15.29
N MET A 59 -14.74 -32.32 -14.12
CA MET A 59 -14.10 -31.51 -13.08
C MET A 59 -12.77 -30.91 -13.56
N LEU A 60 -11.98 -31.67 -14.32
CA LEU A 60 -10.73 -31.18 -14.90
C LEU A 60 -10.97 -30.04 -15.90
N HIS A 61 -11.83 -30.22 -16.90
CA HIS A 61 -12.04 -29.26 -17.99
C HIS A 61 -12.83 -28.02 -17.59
N TYR A 62 -13.78 -28.13 -16.66
CA TYR A 62 -14.67 -27.02 -16.30
C TYR A 62 -14.27 -26.31 -15.01
N LEU A 63 -13.53 -26.94 -14.10
CA LEU A 63 -13.12 -26.31 -12.83
C LEU A 63 -11.59 -26.12 -12.73
N ARG A 64 -10.79 -27.14 -13.04
CA ARG A 64 -9.35 -27.11 -12.76
C ARG A 64 -8.51 -26.45 -13.84
N LEU A 65 -8.70 -26.80 -15.10
CA LEU A 65 -7.89 -26.27 -16.20
C LEU A 65 -8.12 -24.77 -16.42
N PRO A 66 -9.36 -24.22 -16.38
CA PRO A 66 -9.57 -22.78 -16.43
C PRO A 66 -8.85 -22.01 -15.32
N ARG A 67 -8.94 -22.50 -14.06
CA ARG A 67 -8.23 -21.92 -12.90
C ARG A 67 -6.71 -22.02 -13.04
N THR A 68 -6.21 -23.15 -13.53
CA THR A 68 -4.77 -23.34 -13.79
C THR A 68 -4.27 -22.41 -14.91
N ALA A 69 -5.04 -22.24 -15.97
CA ALA A 69 -4.74 -21.31 -17.05
C ALA A 69 -4.75 -19.86 -16.54
N ALA A 70 -5.72 -19.48 -15.71
CA ALA A 70 -5.75 -18.17 -15.07
C ALA A 70 -4.52 -17.96 -14.15
N ALA A 71 -4.15 -18.95 -13.33
CA ALA A 71 -3.00 -18.91 -12.43
C ALA A 71 -1.67 -18.70 -13.19
N THR A 72 -1.48 -19.47 -14.27
CA THR A 72 -0.29 -19.41 -15.13
C THR A 72 -0.19 -18.06 -15.86
N LEU A 73 -1.27 -17.63 -16.51
CA LEU A 73 -1.31 -16.36 -17.25
C LEU A 73 -1.14 -15.16 -16.32
N THR A 74 -1.71 -15.19 -15.12
CA THR A 74 -1.51 -14.15 -14.11
C THR A 74 -0.04 -14.04 -13.70
N GLY A 75 0.61 -15.17 -13.42
CA GLY A 75 2.04 -15.21 -13.06
C GLY A 75 2.93 -14.70 -14.19
N ALA A 76 2.64 -15.12 -15.42
CA ALA A 76 3.33 -14.69 -16.62
C ALA A 76 3.20 -13.17 -16.83
N CYS A 77 1.97 -12.66 -16.78
CA CYS A 77 1.67 -11.25 -16.95
C CYS A 77 2.37 -10.38 -15.91
N LEU A 78 2.25 -10.71 -14.61
CA LEU A 78 2.84 -9.91 -13.53
C LEU A 78 4.37 -9.93 -13.56
N ALA A 79 4.99 -11.06 -13.87
CA ALA A 79 6.44 -11.16 -13.97
C ALA A 79 7.01 -10.41 -15.18
N ALA A 80 6.36 -10.52 -16.34
CA ALA A 80 6.73 -9.74 -17.53
C ALA A 80 6.52 -8.24 -17.29
N ALA A 81 5.38 -7.83 -16.72
CA ALA A 81 5.10 -6.45 -16.36
C ALA A 81 6.14 -5.89 -15.39
N GLY A 82 6.45 -6.64 -14.32
CA GLY A 82 7.47 -6.26 -13.34
C GLY A 82 8.85 -6.07 -13.99
N THR A 83 9.23 -6.96 -14.90
CA THR A 83 10.49 -6.85 -15.65
C THR A 83 10.53 -5.56 -16.49
N LEU A 84 9.43 -5.25 -17.20
CA LEU A 84 9.29 -4.02 -17.99
C LEU A 84 9.34 -2.76 -17.12
N PHE A 85 8.60 -2.74 -16.00
CA PHE A 85 8.59 -1.61 -15.08
C PHE A 85 9.97 -1.35 -14.48
N GLN A 86 10.67 -2.40 -14.04
CA GLN A 86 12.02 -2.27 -13.48
C GLN A 86 13.03 -1.80 -14.52
N ALA A 87 12.91 -2.25 -15.77
CA ALA A 87 13.75 -1.80 -16.87
C ALA A 87 13.50 -0.33 -17.23
N ALA A 88 12.24 0.05 -17.42
CA ALA A 88 11.84 1.40 -17.82
C ALA A 88 12.20 2.45 -16.75
N THR A 89 12.03 2.10 -15.48
CA THR A 89 12.33 2.98 -14.35
C THR A 89 13.77 2.87 -13.85
N ARG A 90 14.54 1.90 -14.33
CA ARG A 90 15.89 1.58 -13.83
C ARG A 90 15.91 1.38 -12.32
N ASN A 91 14.84 0.80 -11.78
CA ASN A 91 14.68 0.56 -10.36
C ASN A 91 14.26 -0.90 -10.16
N PRO A 92 15.11 -1.75 -9.54
CA PRO A 92 14.78 -3.15 -9.32
C PRO A 92 13.56 -3.33 -8.40
N LEU A 93 13.17 -2.30 -7.64
CA LEU A 93 12.03 -2.36 -6.74
C LEU A 93 10.73 -1.88 -7.39
N ALA A 94 10.76 -1.42 -8.65
CA ALA A 94 9.54 -1.05 -9.34
C ALA A 94 8.65 -2.27 -9.56
N SER A 95 7.36 -2.09 -9.30
CA SER A 95 6.34 -3.11 -9.52
C SER A 95 5.03 -2.47 -9.96
N PRO A 96 4.14 -3.21 -10.64
CA PRO A 96 2.83 -2.70 -11.03
C PRO A 96 2.02 -2.12 -9.87
N GLY A 97 2.08 -2.79 -8.70
CA GLY A 97 1.34 -2.38 -7.50
C GLY A 97 1.84 -1.06 -6.92
N ILE A 98 3.14 -0.80 -6.99
CA ILE A 98 3.72 0.48 -6.52
C ILE A 98 3.36 1.64 -7.46
N LEU A 99 3.03 1.39 -8.73
CA LEU A 99 2.69 2.43 -9.70
C LEU A 99 1.20 2.82 -9.69
N GLY A 100 0.39 2.20 -8.83
CA GLY A 100 -1.04 2.46 -8.70
C GLY A 100 -1.91 1.78 -9.75
N VAL A 101 -1.32 1.01 -10.67
CA VAL A 101 -2.04 0.34 -11.77
C VAL A 101 -3.05 -0.68 -11.24
N THR A 102 -2.64 -1.52 -10.28
CA THR A 102 -3.52 -2.55 -9.70
C THR A 102 -4.68 -1.96 -8.92
N ALA A 103 -4.43 -0.91 -8.13
CA ALA A 103 -5.46 -0.22 -7.36
C ALA A 103 -6.42 0.57 -8.26
N GLY A 104 -5.93 1.19 -9.34
CA GLY A 104 -6.77 1.84 -10.35
C GLY A 104 -7.71 0.86 -11.05
N ALA A 105 -7.19 -0.32 -11.41
CA ALA A 105 -8.00 -1.40 -11.97
C ALA A 105 -9.08 -1.87 -10.98
N GLN A 106 -8.72 -2.07 -9.71
CA GLN A 106 -9.67 -2.45 -8.67
C GLN A 106 -10.76 -1.40 -8.44
N LEU A 107 -10.42 -0.11 -8.44
CA LEU A 107 -11.39 0.97 -8.31
C LEU A 107 -12.43 0.96 -9.44
N PHE A 108 -12.00 0.77 -10.69
CA PHE A 108 -12.92 0.77 -11.83
C PHE A 108 -13.80 -0.47 -11.85
N VAL A 109 -13.28 -1.63 -11.46
CA VAL A 109 -14.10 -2.83 -11.25
C VAL A 109 -15.14 -2.58 -10.16
N ALA A 110 -14.74 -2.03 -9.01
CA ALA A 110 -15.67 -1.67 -7.94
C ALA A 110 -16.76 -0.70 -8.40
N LEU A 111 -16.42 0.31 -9.20
CA LEU A 111 -17.37 1.27 -9.77
C LEU A 111 -18.42 0.58 -10.68
N VAL A 112 -17.98 -0.33 -11.55
CA VAL A 112 -18.87 -1.07 -12.45
C VAL A 112 -19.77 -2.03 -11.67
N THR A 113 -19.25 -2.68 -10.62
CA THR A 113 -20.04 -3.54 -9.73
C THR A 113 -21.09 -2.76 -8.95
N LEU A 114 -20.77 -1.54 -8.50
CA LEU A 114 -21.69 -0.68 -7.74
C LEU A 114 -22.87 -0.18 -8.59
N VAL A 115 -22.67 0.01 -9.90
CA VAL A 115 -23.69 0.55 -10.80
C VAL A 115 -24.10 -0.54 -11.81
N PRO A 116 -25.13 -1.35 -11.52
CA PRO A 116 -25.52 -2.48 -12.37
C PRO A 116 -25.76 -2.11 -13.84
N ALA A 117 -26.22 -0.89 -14.12
CA ALA A 117 -26.39 -0.39 -15.48
C ALA A 117 -25.07 -0.31 -16.27
N LEU A 118 -23.95 0.03 -15.61
CA LEU A 118 -22.61 0.04 -16.23
C LEU A 118 -22.13 -1.37 -16.57
N ALA A 119 -22.44 -2.36 -15.72
CA ALA A 119 -22.03 -3.75 -15.92
C ALA A 119 -22.62 -4.39 -17.19
N LEU A 120 -23.73 -3.86 -17.72
CA LEU A 120 -24.32 -4.30 -18.98
C LEU A 120 -23.51 -3.91 -20.21
N PHE A 121 -22.74 -2.82 -20.13
CA PHE A 121 -22.02 -2.24 -21.28
C PHE A 121 -20.50 -2.38 -21.16
N VAL A 122 -19.98 -2.47 -19.93
CA VAL A 122 -18.55 -2.48 -19.67
C VAL A 122 -18.17 -3.81 -19.01
N PRO A 123 -17.56 -4.74 -19.78
CA PRO A 123 -17.00 -5.95 -19.19
C PRO A 123 -15.97 -5.60 -18.12
N PRO A 124 -15.89 -6.38 -17.01
CA PRO A 124 -14.93 -6.12 -15.93
C PRO A 124 -13.48 -6.00 -16.41
N ALA A 125 -13.11 -6.76 -17.45
CA ALA A 125 -11.80 -6.69 -18.11
C ALA A 125 -11.48 -5.30 -18.69
N VAL A 126 -12.47 -4.68 -19.33
CA VAL A 126 -12.34 -3.34 -19.93
C VAL A 126 -12.27 -2.29 -18.82
N ALA A 127 -13.09 -2.45 -17.77
CA ALA A 127 -13.06 -1.58 -16.60
C ALA A 127 -11.69 -1.60 -15.90
N ALA A 128 -11.18 -2.80 -15.59
CA ALA A 128 -9.87 -2.99 -14.98
C ALA A 128 -8.75 -2.38 -15.83
N THR A 129 -8.78 -2.58 -17.14
CA THR A 129 -7.79 -2.04 -18.07
C THR A 129 -7.85 -0.51 -18.15
N ALA A 130 -9.04 0.07 -18.24
CA ALA A 130 -9.22 1.51 -18.26
C ALA A 130 -8.75 2.15 -16.94
N GLY A 131 -9.11 1.58 -15.79
CA GLY A 131 -8.69 2.06 -14.48
C GLY A 131 -7.18 1.97 -14.27
N GLY A 132 -6.56 0.86 -14.68
CA GLY A 132 -5.11 0.68 -14.61
C GLY A 132 -4.33 1.65 -15.51
N LEU A 133 -4.81 1.88 -16.75
CA LEU A 133 -4.23 2.86 -17.67
C LEU A 133 -4.37 4.30 -17.15
N LEU A 134 -5.53 4.65 -16.59
CA LEU A 134 -5.76 5.97 -16.00
C LEU A 134 -4.84 6.21 -14.80
N ALA A 135 -4.74 5.24 -13.88
CA ALA A 135 -3.85 5.35 -12.72
C ALA A 135 -2.37 5.44 -13.13
N GLY A 136 -1.92 4.58 -14.04
CA GLY A 136 -0.56 4.63 -14.59
C GLY A 136 -0.28 5.94 -15.33
N GLY A 137 -1.26 6.46 -16.07
CA GLY A 137 -1.21 7.75 -16.75
C GLY A 137 -1.07 8.93 -15.80
N ILE A 138 -1.83 8.94 -14.69
CA ILE A 138 -1.70 9.95 -13.62
C ILE A 138 -0.30 9.90 -13.01
N THR A 139 0.18 8.70 -12.64
CA THR A 139 1.53 8.50 -12.09
C THR A 139 2.61 9.04 -13.03
N TRP A 140 2.48 8.77 -14.33
CA TRP A 140 3.40 9.26 -15.35
C TRP A 140 3.34 10.79 -15.54
N ALA A 141 2.12 11.34 -15.65
CA ALA A 141 1.89 12.77 -15.87
C ALA A 141 2.43 13.62 -14.70
N VAL A 142 2.24 13.16 -13.47
CA VAL A 142 2.76 13.84 -12.25
C VAL A 142 4.29 13.77 -12.19
N SER A 143 4.87 12.69 -12.70
CA SER A 143 6.32 12.49 -12.61
C SER A 143 7.12 13.36 -13.59
N ARG A 144 6.60 13.76 -14.76
CA ARG A 144 7.37 14.34 -15.90
C ARG A 144 8.53 13.43 -16.36
N ALA A 145 8.84 13.46 -17.66
CA ALA A 145 9.77 12.53 -18.32
C ALA A 145 11.22 12.51 -17.78
N SER A 146 11.64 13.52 -17.00
CA SER A 146 12.98 13.66 -16.43
C SER A 146 13.06 13.39 -14.91
N ALA A 147 11.96 13.02 -14.23
CA ALA A 147 12.04 12.78 -12.80
C ALA A 147 12.69 11.43 -12.47
N GLY A 148 13.49 11.45 -11.41
CA GLY A 148 14.16 10.26 -10.90
C GLY A 148 13.17 9.16 -10.46
N PRO A 149 13.63 7.91 -10.41
CA PRO A 149 12.78 6.73 -10.12
C PRO A 149 11.99 6.82 -8.82
N VAL A 150 12.50 7.60 -7.85
CA VAL A 150 11.86 7.84 -6.55
C VAL A 150 10.55 8.61 -6.70
N ARG A 151 10.49 9.67 -7.51
CA ARG A 151 9.25 10.47 -7.70
C ARG A 151 8.16 9.64 -8.37
N ILE A 152 8.52 8.79 -9.34
CA ILE A 152 7.60 7.87 -10.00
C ILE A 152 7.01 6.88 -8.98
N ALA A 153 7.85 6.27 -8.14
CA ALA A 153 7.39 5.33 -7.13
C ALA A 153 6.47 5.99 -6.08
N LEU A 154 6.78 7.21 -5.64
CA LEU A 154 5.98 7.95 -4.66
C LEU A 154 4.63 8.42 -5.23
N SER A 155 4.64 8.91 -6.48
CA SER A 155 3.41 9.30 -7.17
C SER A 155 2.51 8.09 -7.36
N GLY A 156 3.09 6.96 -7.78
CA GLY A 156 2.38 5.70 -7.92
C GLY A 156 1.78 5.19 -6.63
N MET A 157 2.52 5.27 -5.52
CA MET A 157 2.04 4.89 -4.21
C MET A 157 0.88 5.76 -3.75
N ALA A 158 0.96 7.08 -3.96
CA ALA A 158 -0.15 7.99 -3.65
C ALA A 158 -1.41 7.64 -4.47
N VAL A 159 -1.26 7.41 -5.77
CA VAL A 159 -2.36 6.95 -6.64
C VAL A 159 -2.91 5.60 -6.16
N SER A 160 -2.04 4.67 -5.79
CA SER A 160 -2.42 3.34 -5.32
C SER A 160 -3.28 3.39 -4.06
N LEU A 161 -2.84 4.16 -3.07
CA LEU A 161 -3.55 4.27 -1.81
C LEU A 161 -4.88 5.03 -1.97
N MET A 162 -4.93 6.04 -2.84
CA MET A 162 -6.17 6.75 -3.19
C MET A 162 -7.19 5.82 -3.83
N ALA A 163 -6.77 5.10 -4.87
CA ALA A 163 -7.66 4.23 -5.63
C ALA A 163 -8.10 3.03 -4.79
N GLY A 164 -7.20 2.48 -3.96
CA GLY A 164 -7.53 1.44 -2.99
C GLY A 164 -8.52 1.91 -1.94
N ALA A 165 -8.33 3.11 -1.37
CA ALA A 165 -9.27 3.68 -0.40
C ALA A 165 -10.64 3.98 -1.00
N ALA A 166 -10.69 4.50 -2.23
CA ALA A 166 -11.93 4.70 -2.96
C ALA A 166 -12.64 3.37 -3.29
N ALA A 167 -11.89 2.33 -3.68
CA ALA A 167 -12.46 1.01 -3.94
C ALA A 167 -13.02 0.37 -2.65
N ALA A 168 -12.29 0.49 -1.53
CA ALA A 168 -12.75 0.03 -0.23
C ALA A 168 -14.00 0.81 0.23
N ALA A 169 -14.06 2.12 0.00
CA ALA A 169 -15.24 2.92 0.32
C ALA A 169 -16.47 2.50 -0.50
N ILE A 170 -16.29 2.20 -1.80
CA ILE A 170 -17.36 1.65 -2.65
C ILE A 170 -17.82 0.29 -2.14
N ALA A 171 -16.88 -0.57 -1.72
CA ALA A 171 -17.20 -1.89 -1.15
C ALA A 171 -17.99 -1.81 0.16
N LEU A 172 -18.08 -0.65 0.82
CA LEU A 172 -18.91 -0.47 2.02
C LEU A 172 -20.34 0.01 1.72
N LEU A 173 -20.63 0.42 0.47
CA LEU A 173 -21.95 0.93 0.10
C LEU A 173 -23.00 -0.19 -0.09
N ASP A 174 -22.56 -1.40 -0.37
CA ASP A 174 -23.40 -2.59 -0.50
C ASP A 174 -22.72 -3.77 0.20
N GLU A 175 -23.41 -4.42 1.13
CA GLU A 175 -22.83 -5.50 1.94
C GLU A 175 -22.47 -6.74 1.10
N THR A 176 -23.31 -7.08 0.11
CA THR A 176 -23.15 -8.28 -0.72
C THR A 176 -22.06 -8.10 -1.77
N ALA A 177 -22.14 -7.01 -2.53
CA ALA A 177 -21.11 -6.63 -3.50
C ALA A 177 -19.79 -6.32 -2.78
N GLY A 178 -19.86 -5.74 -1.59
CA GLY A 178 -18.73 -5.46 -0.71
C GLY A 178 -17.95 -6.71 -0.31
N ALA A 179 -18.63 -7.77 0.12
CA ALA A 179 -18.01 -9.04 0.44
C ALA A 179 -17.32 -9.66 -0.80
N SER A 180 -17.99 -9.64 -1.95
CA SER A 180 -17.40 -10.11 -3.22
C SER A 180 -16.19 -9.28 -3.65
N LEU A 181 -16.26 -7.94 -3.52
CA LEU A 181 -15.16 -7.02 -3.84
C LEU A 181 -13.98 -7.18 -2.88
N HIS A 182 -14.22 -7.46 -1.60
CA HIS A 182 -13.15 -7.75 -0.63
C HIS A 182 -12.44 -9.08 -0.96
N LEU A 183 -13.20 -10.15 -1.27
CA LEU A 183 -12.62 -11.43 -1.68
C LEU A 183 -11.84 -11.30 -2.99
N TRP A 184 -12.42 -10.63 -4.00
CA TRP A 184 -11.74 -10.36 -5.26
C TRP A 184 -10.53 -9.44 -5.08
N GLY A 185 -10.61 -8.46 -4.17
CA GLY A 185 -9.54 -7.52 -3.84
C GLY A 185 -8.31 -8.15 -3.20
N GLY A 186 -8.45 -9.30 -2.53
CA GLY A 186 -7.34 -10.13 -2.05
C GLY A 186 -6.70 -11.02 -3.12
N GLY A 187 -7.34 -11.10 -4.29
CA GLY A 187 -6.96 -11.91 -5.44
C GLY A 187 -7.61 -13.30 -5.43
N SER A 188 -8.52 -13.55 -6.36
CA SER A 188 -9.22 -14.84 -6.54
C SER A 188 -8.93 -15.42 -7.92
N LEU A 189 -8.49 -16.68 -7.97
CA LEU A 189 -8.26 -17.42 -9.20
C LEU A 189 -9.45 -18.28 -9.62
N VAL A 190 -10.56 -18.26 -8.88
CA VAL A 190 -11.79 -18.98 -9.25
C VAL A 190 -12.30 -18.48 -10.60
N GLN A 191 -12.46 -19.39 -11.57
CA GLN A 191 -12.97 -19.10 -12.91
C GLN A 191 -14.28 -19.84 -13.15
N THR A 192 -15.18 -19.20 -13.89
CA THR A 192 -16.45 -19.81 -14.32
C THR A 192 -16.33 -20.58 -15.63
N ASP A 193 -15.41 -20.17 -16.50
CA ASP A 193 -15.21 -20.75 -17.83
C ASP A 193 -13.80 -20.49 -18.39
N TRP A 194 -13.58 -20.88 -19.64
CA TRP A 194 -12.35 -20.65 -20.39
C TRP A 194 -12.24 -19.25 -20.99
N GLN A 195 -13.33 -18.48 -21.07
CA GLN A 195 -13.39 -17.24 -21.84
C GLN A 195 -12.37 -16.21 -21.32
N ALA A 196 -12.28 -16.07 -19.99
CA ALA A 196 -11.31 -15.18 -19.36
C ALA A 196 -9.86 -15.58 -19.67
N SER A 197 -9.53 -16.88 -19.51
CA SER A 197 -8.19 -17.42 -19.75
C SER A 197 -7.78 -17.36 -21.23
N VAL A 198 -8.69 -17.68 -22.16
CA VAL A 198 -8.42 -17.58 -23.60
C VAL A 198 -8.25 -16.12 -24.03
N GLY A 199 -9.10 -15.22 -23.53
CA GLY A 199 -8.98 -13.78 -23.77
C GLY A 199 -7.65 -13.22 -23.25
N ALA A 200 -7.23 -13.62 -22.05
CA ALA A 200 -5.97 -13.20 -21.49
C ALA A 200 -4.76 -13.75 -22.24
N LEU A 201 -4.81 -15.00 -22.74
CA LEU A 201 -3.76 -15.56 -23.61
C LEU A 201 -3.63 -14.74 -24.90
N ALA A 202 -4.77 -14.44 -25.55
CA ALA A 202 -4.80 -13.61 -26.75
C ALA A 202 -4.25 -12.19 -26.51
N GLY A 203 -4.50 -11.62 -25.32
CA GLY A 203 -3.95 -10.32 -24.92
C GLY A 203 -2.47 -10.36 -24.50
N PHE A 204 -2.00 -11.50 -23.97
CA PHE A 204 -0.63 -11.68 -23.49
C PHE A 204 0.37 -11.88 -24.63
N CYS A 205 0.10 -12.81 -25.54
CA CYS A 205 1.02 -13.21 -26.61
C CYS A 205 1.59 -12.04 -27.44
N PRO A 206 0.79 -11.14 -28.04
CA PRO A 206 1.32 -10.05 -28.86
C PRO A 206 2.15 -9.07 -28.04
N VAL A 207 1.73 -8.79 -26.80
CA VAL A 207 2.43 -7.85 -25.91
C VAL A 207 3.74 -8.42 -25.40
N PHE A 208 3.78 -9.72 -25.09
CA PHE A 208 5.01 -10.40 -24.71
C PHE A 208 6.00 -10.49 -25.87
N LEU A 209 5.54 -10.77 -27.10
CA LEU A 209 6.38 -10.74 -28.29
C LEU A 209 6.97 -9.34 -28.52
N LEU A 210 6.17 -8.29 -28.38
CA LEU A 210 6.64 -6.90 -28.48
C LEU A 210 7.65 -6.56 -27.37
N ALA A 211 7.45 -7.07 -26.15
CA ALA A 211 8.42 -6.93 -25.06
C ALA A 211 9.76 -7.61 -25.38
N LEU A 212 9.76 -8.76 -26.04
CA LEU A 212 10.98 -9.43 -26.50
C LEU A 212 11.69 -8.64 -27.61
N VAL A 213 10.95 -8.05 -28.55
CA VAL A 213 11.51 -7.13 -29.56
C VAL A 213 12.16 -5.92 -28.89
N LEU A 214 11.56 -5.42 -27.80
CA LEU A 214 12.07 -4.30 -27.02
C LEU A 214 13.29 -4.65 -26.13
N ALA A 215 13.60 -5.93 -25.94
CA ALA A 215 14.59 -6.39 -24.96
C ALA A 215 15.96 -5.72 -25.14
N ARG A 216 16.40 -5.53 -26.39
CA ARG A 216 17.67 -4.85 -26.67
C ARG A 216 17.64 -3.37 -26.26
N GLN A 217 16.56 -2.66 -26.55
CA GLN A 217 16.42 -1.25 -26.12
C GLN A 217 16.33 -1.15 -24.60
N LEU A 218 15.73 -2.14 -23.92
CA LEU A 218 15.69 -2.20 -22.45
C LEU A 218 17.08 -2.41 -21.85
N ASP A 219 17.91 -3.27 -22.45
CA ASP A 219 19.31 -3.45 -22.05
C ASP A 219 20.09 -2.14 -22.18
N VAL A 220 19.90 -1.38 -23.26
CA VAL A 220 20.57 -0.08 -23.44
C VAL A 220 20.17 0.94 -22.38
N LEU A 221 18.91 0.94 -21.91
CA LEU A 221 18.48 1.81 -20.79
C LEU A 221 19.28 1.54 -19.51
N THR A 222 19.74 0.30 -19.28
CA THR A 222 20.52 -0.03 -18.06
C THR A 222 21.89 0.63 -18.02
N LEU A 223 22.43 1.08 -19.17
CA LEU A 223 23.73 1.73 -19.29
C LEU A 223 23.75 3.20 -18.80
N GLY A 224 22.58 3.76 -18.47
CA GLY A 224 22.43 5.15 -18.09
C GLY A 224 21.77 6.00 -19.17
N ASP A 225 21.11 7.08 -18.76
CA ASP A 225 20.29 7.90 -19.66
C ASP A 225 21.11 8.63 -20.71
N ASP A 226 22.31 9.09 -20.34
CA ASP A 226 23.21 9.78 -21.26
C ASP A 226 23.84 8.79 -22.25
N THR A 227 24.28 7.62 -21.77
CA THR A 227 24.79 6.54 -22.63
C THR A 227 23.74 6.07 -23.62
N ALA A 228 22.51 5.83 -23.17
CA ALA A 228 21.40 5.44 -24.03
C ALA A 228 21.08 6.50 -25.08
N ARG A 229 21.11 7.79 -24.70
CA ARG A 229 20.89 8.90 -25.64
C ARG A 229 22.01 9.00 -26.67
N MET A 230 23.27 8.81 -26.27
CA MET A 230 24.42 8.78 -27.17
C MET A 230 24.37 7.62 -28.17
N LEU A 231 23.78 6.49 -27.78
CA LEU A 231 23.52 5.33 -28.65
C LEU A 231 22.29 5.53 -29.56
N GLY A 232 21.70 6.73 -29.60
CA GLY A 232 20.60 7.10 -30.49
C GLY A 232 19.21 6.69 -29.99
N GLN A 233 19.07 6.31 -28.72
CA GLN A 233 17.79 5.85 -28.18
C GLN A 233 16.89 7.03 -27.78
N ASN A 234 15.62 6.99 -28.21
CA ASN A 234 14.59 7.88 -27.71
C ASN A 234 14.05 7.35 -26.36
N LEU A 235 14.55 7.90 -25.25
CA LEU A 235 14.18 7.49 -23.89
C LEU A 235 12.67 7.63 -23.62
N PHE A 236 12.05 8.70 -24.12
CA PHE A 236 10.63 8.94 -23.88
C PHE A 236 9.77 7.85 -24.51
N LEU A 237 10.06 7.51 -25.78
CA LEU A 237 9.32 6.48 -26.51
C LEU A 237 9.56 5.10 -25.91
N VAL A 238 10.83 4.69 -25.68
CA VAL A 238 11.09 3.33 -25.17
C VAL A 238 10.54 3.14 -23.77
N ARG A 239 10.69 4.12 -22.87
CA ARG A 239 10.07 4.04 -21.53
C ARG A 239 8.56 4.05 -21.63
N GLY A 240 7.99 4.94 -22.43
CA GLY A 240 6.54 5.06 -22.61
C GLY A 240 5.93 3.75 -23.11
N VAL A 241 6.53 3.13 -24.13
CA VAL A 241 6.08 1.84 -24.65
C VAL A 241 6.25 0.73 -23.60
N ALA A 242 7.43 0.62 -22.96
CA ALA A 242 7.65 -0.40 -21.94
C ALA A 242 6.66 -0.30 -20.77
N LEU A 243 6.36 0.92 -20.31
CA LEU A 243 5.37 1.18 -19.28
C LEU A 243 3.95 0.85 -19.77
N ALA A 244 3.57 1.24 -20.98
CA ALA A 244 2.25 0.92 -21.54
C ALA A 244 2.02 -0.59 -21.65
N LEU A 245 3.02 -1.34 -22.12
CA LEU A 245 2.98 -2.81 -22.17
C LEU A 245 2.92 -3.42 -20.76
N GLY A 246 3.69 -2.88 -19.82
CA GLY A 246 3.63 -3.31 -18.42
C GLY A 246 2.27 -3.06 -17.78
N VAL A 247 1.64 -1.91 -18.06
CA VAL A 247 0.29 -1.59 -17.58
C VAL A 247 -0.74 -2.54 -18.18
N TRP A 248 -0.68 -2.79 -19.49
CA TRP A 248 -1.56 -3.74 -20.17
C TRP A 248 -1.48 -5.14 -19.55
N LEU A 249 -0.26 -5.69 -19.41
CA LEU A 249 -0.05 -6.99 -18.79
C LEU A 249 -0.55 -7.03 -17.33
N SER A 250 -0.35 -5.95 -16.58
CA SER A 250 -0.83 -5.86 -15.19
C SER A 250 -2.35 -5.83 -15.11
N ALA A 251 -3.01 -5.10 -16.02
CA ALA A 251 -4.47 -5.06 -16.10
C ALA A 251 -5.06 -6.42 -16.51
N LEU A 252 -4.43 -7.13 -17.45
CA LEU A 252 -4.81 -8.50 -17.79
C LEU A 252 -4.70 -9.44 -16.58
N ALA A 253 -3.62 -9.35 -15.82
CA ALA A 253 -3.46 -10.13 -14.59
C ALA A 253 -4.55 -9.80 -13.55
N VAL A 254 -4.86 -8.51 -13.34
CA VAL A 254 -5.90 -8.09 -12.40
C VAL A 254 -7.29 -8.56 -12.84
N THR A 255 -7.54 -8.59 -14.15
CA THR A 255 -8.81 -9.11 -14.70
C THR A 255 -8.98 -10.59 -14.39
N LEU A 256 -7.90 -11.39 -14.50
CA LEU A 256 -7.95 -12.83 -14.26
C LEU A 256 -8.05 -13.19 -12.78
N ALA A 257 -7.21 -12.55 -11.96
CA ALA A 257 -6.92 -13.02 -10.60
C ALA A 257 -7.22 -11.99 -9.53
N GLY A 258 -7.71 -10.79 -9.88
CA GLY A 258 -7.75 -9.66 -8.96
C GLY A 258 -6.36 -9.08 -8.63
N PRO A 259 -6.28 -8.16 -7.66
CA PRO A 259 -5.04 -7.49 -7.29
C PRO A 259 -4.04 -8.45 -6.65
N VAL A 260 -3.01 -8.85 -7.40
CA VAL A 260 -1.91 -9.67 -6.88
C VAL A 260 -0.60 -8.87 -6.90
N VAL A 261 0.02 -8.73 -5.72
CA VAL A 261 1.24 -7.93 -5.51
C VAL A 261 2.48 -8.84 -5.45
N PHE A 262 3.67 -8.26 -5.60
CA PHE A 262 4.99 -8.90 -5.43
C PHE A 262 5.48 -9.88 -6.50
N VAL A 263 4.63 -10.55 -7.30
CA VAL A 263 5.12 -11.48 -8.35
C VAL A 263 6.11 -10.78 -9.30
N GLY A 264 5.71 -9.60 -9.81
CA GLY A 264 6.56 -8.77 -10.67
C GLY A 264 7.80 -8.19 -10.00
N LEU A 265 7.84 -8.14 -8.67
CA LEU A 265 9.01 -7.73 -7.91
C LEU A 265 9.96 -8.92 -7.67
N VAL A 266 9.43 -10.05 -7.23
CA VAL A 266 10.20 -11.21 -6.78
C VAL A 266 10.83 -11.93 -7.96
N ALA A 267 10.06 -12.26 -9.00
CA ALA A 267 10.51 -13.12 -10.10
C ALA A 267 11.77 -12.59 -10.83
N PRO A 268 11.79 -11.36 -11.39
CA PRO A 268 12.97 -10.86 -12.08
C PRO A 268 14.16 -10.61 -11.14
N ASN A 269 13.93 -10.22 -9.88
CA ASN A 269 15.02 -9.96 -8.95
C ASN A 269 15.71 -11.25 -8.47
N LEU A 270 14.96 -12.34 -8.25
CA LEU A 270 15.56 -13.65 -7.95
C LEU A 270 16.48 -14.12 -9.10
N LEU A 271 16.06 -13.92 -10.35
CA LEU A 271 16.87 -14.29 -11.53
C LEU A 271 18.11 -13.42 -11.70
N ARG A 272 18.03 -12.12 -11.36
CA ARG A 272 19.21 -11.25 -11.36
C ARG A 272 20.23 -11.69 -10.32
N LEU A 273 19.80 -12.23 -9.18
CA LEU A 273 20.71 -12.77 -8.16
C LEU A 273 21.48 -14.00 -8.66
N THR A 274 20.96 -14.75 -9.63
CA THR A 274 21.65 -15.88 -10.27
C THR A 274 22.48 -15.46 -11.49
N GLY A 275 22.56 -14.16 -11.79
CA GLY A 275 23.37 -13.59 -12.88
C GLY A 275 22.65 -13.46 -14.22
N ILE A 276 21.33 -13.69 -14.28
CA ILE A 276 20.52 -13.47 -15.49
C ILE A 276 20.08 -12.01 -15.53
N SER A 277 20.73 -11.19 -16.37
CA SER A 277 20.48 -9.74 -16.45
C SER A 277 19.98 -9.25 -17.81
N LYS A 278 20.39 -9.89 -18.92
CA LYS A 278 19.96 -9.49 -20.27
C LYS A 278 18.47 -9.71 -20.46
N HIS A 279 17.74 -8.69 -20.92
CA HIS A 279 16.28 -8.71 -20.99
C HIS A 279 15.74 -9.82 -21.89
N ILE A 280 16.48 -10.22 -22.93
CA ILE A 280 16.07 -11.30 -23.84
C ILE A 280 15.94 -12.67 -23.13
N HIS A 281 16.77 -12.91 -22.10
CA HIS A 281 16.71 -14.13 -21.28
C HIS A 281 15.91 -13.91 -20.00
N LEU A 282 15.97 -12.69 -19.45
CA LEU A 282 15.27 -12.33 -18.22
C LEU A 282 13.75 -12.35 -18.41
N LEU A 283 13.22 -11.88 -19.54
CA LEU A 283 11.76 -11.85 -19.77
C LEU A 283 11.15 -13.26 -19.76
N PRO A 284 11.62 -14.25 -20.57
CA PRO A 284 11.10 -15.61 -20.52
C PRO A 284 11.35 -16.30 -19.17
N ALA A 285 12.54 -16.17 -18.60
CA ALA A 285 12.83 -16.79 -17.32
C ALA A 285 11.97 -16.21 -16.18
N ALA A 286 11.73 -14.89 -16.19
CA ALA A 286 10.88 -14.24 -15.21
C ALA A 286 9.44 -14.72 -15.32
N VAL A 287 8.91 -14.91 -16.54
CA VAL A 287 7.59 -15.52 -16.78
C VAL A 287 7.50 -16.89 -16.13
N ILE A 288 8.51 -17.75 -16.33
CA ILE A 288 8.53 -19.11 -15.74
C ILE A 288 8.52 -19.06 -14.20
N VAL A 289 9.35 -18.21 -13.59
CA VAL A 289 9.37 -18.02 -12.14
C VAL A 289 8.05 -17.42 -11.64
N GLY A 290 7.47 -16.48 -12.39
CA GLY A 290 6.17 -15.90 -12.11
C GLY A 290 5.06 -16.93 -12.07
N ILE A 291 5.01 -17.83 -13.06
CA ILE A 291 4.10 -18.98 -13.10
C ILE A 291 4.27 -19.86 -11.87
N ALA A 292 5.52 -20.24 -11.53
CA ALA A 292 5.78 -21.08 -10.37
C ALA A 292 5.30 -20.41 -9.06
N LEU A 293 5.48 -19.10 -8.92
CA LEU A 293 5.04 -18.36 -7.74
C LEU A 293 3.51 -18.30 -7.62
N THR A 294 2.79 -17.97 -8.68
CA THR A 294 1.32 -17.85 -8.62
C THR A 294 0.64 -19.20 -8.52
N VAL A 295 1.06 -20.18 -9.31
CA VAL A 295 0.52 -21.54 -9.27
C VAL A 295 0.86 -22.22 -7.94
N GLY A 296 2.09 -22.06 -7.45
CA GLY A 296 2.47 -22.60 -6.15
C GLY A 296 1.70 -21.96 -5.00
N ALA A 297 1.41 -20.65 -5.08
CA ALA A 297 0.58 -19.96 -4.11
C ALA A 297 -0.87 -20.44 -4.12
N ASP A 298 -1.50 -20.60 -5.29
CA ASP A 298 -2.88 -21.11 -5.39
C ASP A 298 -2.96 -22.59 -5.00
N LEU A 299 -1.93 -23.38 -5.31
CA LEU A 299 -1.82 -24.76 -4.85
C LEU A 299 -1.78 -24.83 -3.32
N LEU A 300 -1.04 -23.91 -2.68
CA LEU A 300 -1.02 -23.80 -1.22
C LEU A 300 -2.40 -23.43 -0.68
N VAL A 301 -3.08 -22.45 -1.27
CA VAL A 301 -4.48 -22.10 -0.93
C VAL A 301 -5.37 -23.34 -1.02
N LEU A 302 -5.35 -24.04 -2.15
CA LEU A 302 -6.17 -25.24 -2.38
C LEU A 302 -5.85 -26.37 -1.40
N SER A 303 -4.59 -26.54 -1.01
CA SER A 303 -4.17 -27.55 -0.03
C SER A 303 -4.61 -27.22 1.40
N LEU A 304 -4.71 -25.94 1.75
CA LEU A 304 -5.12 -25.47 3.07
C LEU A 304 -6.63 -25.27 3.19
N SER A 305 -7.35 -25.11 2.08
CA SER A 305 -8.79 -24.84 2.02
C SER A 305 -9.63 -26.10 2.25
N ALA A 306 -9.30 -26.88 3.28
CA ALA A 306 -10.09 -28.04 3.72
C ALA A 306 -11.47 -27.63 4.30
N SER A 307 -11.74 -26.33 4.46
CA SER A 307 -13.02 -25.74 4.87
C SER A 307 -13.66 -24.94 3.72
N THR A 308 -14.95 -24.66 3.83
CA THR A 308 -15.81 -23.93 2.86
C THR A 308 -15.38 -22.49 2.52
N ILE A 309 -14.22 -22.02 2.98
CA ILE A 309 -13.72 -20.65 2.80
C ILE A 309 -12.32 -20.70 2.18
N GLU A 310 -12.22 -20.37 0.88
CA GLU A 310 -10.94 -20.28 0.18
C GLU A 310 -10.22 -18.96 0.52
N LEU A 311 -8.93 -19.05 0.88
CA LEU A 311 -8.09 -17.87 1.07
C LEU A 311 -7.74 -17.22 -0.29
N PRO A 312 -7.65 -15.88 -0.37
CA PRO A 312 -7.19 -15.20 -1.58
C PRO A 312 -5.72 -15.52 -1.88
N VAL A 313 -5.41 -15.73 -3.15
CA VAL A 313 -4.07 -16.09 -3.66
C VAL A 313 -3.03 -15.00 -3.41
N GLY A 314 -3.45 -13.74 -3.32
CA GLY A 314 -2.57 -12.63 -2.98
C GLY A 314 -1.94 -12.76 -1.59
N VAL A 315 -2.61 -13.44 -0.65
CA VAL A 315 -2.14 -13.61 0.73
C VAL A 315 -0.80 -14.38 0.78
N PRO A 316 -0.70 -15.65 0.34
CA PRO A 316 0.58 -16.38 0.40
C PRO A 316 1.66 -15.72 -0.45
N ILE A 317 1.32 -15.13 -1.60
CA ILE A 317 2.28 -14.41 -2.44
C ILE A 317 2.89 -13.22 -1.68
N ALA A 318 2.07 -12.44 -0.99
CA ALA A 318 2.54 -11.27 -0.25
C ALA A 318 3.30 -11.65 1.03
N LEU A 319 2.88 -12.72 1.73
CA LEU A 319 3.60 -13.24 2.90
C LEU A 319 5.03 -13.70 2.55
N VAL A 320 5.25 -14.22 1.34
CA VAL A 320 6.59 -14.56 0.83
C VAL A 320 7.30 -13.34 0.23
N GLY A 321 6.57 -12.52 -0.53
CA GLY A 321 7.12 -11.39 -1.27
C GLY A 321 7.61 -10.24 -0.39
N ALA A 322 6.93 -9.97 0.73
CA ALA A 322 7.32 -8.93 1.67
C ALA A 322 8.70 -9.16 2.33
N PRO A 323 9.00 -10.34 2.90
CA PRO A 323 10.36 -10.66 3.35
C PRO A 323 11.42 -10.54 2.25
N VAL A 324 11.11 -10.95 1.01
CA VAL A 324 12.02 -10.80 -0.13
C VAL A 324 12.26 -9.32 -0.44
N LEU A 325 11.23 -8.46 -0.42
CA LEU A 325 11.38 -7.02 -0.57
C LEU A 325 12.29 -6.43 0.52
N VAL A 326 12.09 -6.81 1.78
CA VAL A 326 12.93 -6.38 2.91
C VAL A 326 14.38 -6.80 2.68
N LEU A 327 14.62 -8.04 2.25
CA LEU A 327 15.95 -8.57 1.94
C LEU A 327 16.62 -7.81 0.78
N LEU A 328 15.88 -7.54 -0.29
CA LEU A 328 16.37 -6.81 -1.46
C LEU A 328 16.68 -5.36 -1.10
N ALA A 329 15.80 -4.68 -0.38
CA ALA A 329 16.01 -3.33 0.13
C ALA A 329 17.27 -3.28 1.01
N TRP A 330 17.43 -4.26 1.90
CA TRP A 330 18.59 -4.37 2.78
C TRP A 330 19.91 -4.56 2.01
N ARG A 331 19.92 -5.39 0.95
CA ARG A 331 21.10 -5.58 0.09
C ARG A 331 21.44 -4.34 -0.71
N HIS A 332 20.46 -3.72 -1.36
CA HIS A 332 20.65 -2.54 -2.21
C HIS A 332 21.11 -1.31 -1.40
N ALA A 333 20.62 -1.18 -0.17
CA ALA A 333 21.05 -0.14 0.76
C ALA A 333 22.52 -0.28 1.20
N ARG A 334 23.05 -1.50 1.22
CA ARG A 334 24.45 -1.76 1.56
C ARG A 334 25.40 -1.35 0.44
N GLU A 335 24.94 -1.44 -0.82
CA GLU A 335 25.71 -1.08 -2.02
C GLU A 335 25.74 0.43 -2.24
N ASN A 336 24.64 1.15 -1.98
CA ASN A 336 24.55 2.61 -2.09
C ASN A 336 24.96 3.34 -0.80
N ARG A 337 25.92 2.81 -0.04
CA ARG A 337 26.29 3.26 1.32
C ARG A 337 26.87 4.67 1.43
N ALA A 338 27.03 5.39 0.33
CA ALA A 338 27.46 6.78 0.32
C ALA A 338 26.97 7.43 -0.96
N THR A 339 25.86 8.18 -0.87
CA THR A 339 25.38 9.28 -1.76
C THR A 339 23.86 9.36 -1.67
N SER A 340 23.34 9.68 -0.50
CA SER A 340 22.01 10.29 -0.40
C SER A 340 22.17 11.65 0.25
N GLU A 341 22.96 12.51 -0.40
CA GLU A 341 22.66 13.92 -0.39
C GLU A 341 21.29 14.11 -1.05
N PHE A 342 20.23 13.97 -0.27
CA PHE A 342 19.11 14.88 -0.42
C PHE A 342 19.50 16.21 0.23
N ALA A 343 20.65 16.74 -0.20
CA ALA A 343 21.08 18.13 -0.04
C ALA A 343 20.54 18.96 -1.21
N GLY A 344 19.49 18.48 -1.89
CA GLY A 344 18.61 19.36 -2.63
C GLY A 344 17.99 20.29 -1.60
N ARG A 345 18.48 21.53 -1.55
CA ARG A 345 17.79 22.66 -0.89
C ARG A 345 16.32 22.52 -1.29
N TYR A 346 15.48 22.05 -0.38
CA TYR A 346 14.05 22.15 -0.55
C TYR A 346 13.83 23.67 -0.62
N ARG A 347 13.69 24.20 -1.84
CA ARG A 347 13.36 25.61 -2.02
C ARG A 347 11.95 25.70 -1.50
N ALA A 348 11.84 26.09 -0.23
CA ALA A 348 10.56 26.37 0.36
C ALA A 348 9.85 27.36 -0.60
N PRO A 349 8.62 27.06 -1.04
CA PRO A 349 7.83 28.07 -1.73
C PRO A 349 7.77 29.33 -0.84
N PRO A 350 7.57 30.53 -1.44
CA PRO A 350 7.41 31.74 -0.64
C PRO A 350 6.33 31.51 0.41
N ALA A 351 6.69 31.70 1.68
CA ALA A 351 5.78 31.48 2.79
C ALA A 351 4.52 32.34 2.60
N LEU A 352 3.38 31.83 3.03
CA LEU A 352 2.15 32.61 3.19
C LEU A 352 2.00 32.95 4.68
N PRO A 353 2.79 33.89 5.23
CA PRO A 353 2.96 34.06 6.68
C PRO A 353 1.66 34.37 7.44
N GLY A 354 0.66 34.95 6.77
CA GLY A 354 -0.66 35.20 7.37
C GLY A 354 -1.46 33.92 7.66
N LEU A 355 -1.36 32.89 6.80
CA LEU A 355 -2.09 31.62 6.94
C LEU A 355 -1.41 30.64 7.88
N SER A 356 -0.11 30.80 8.14
CA SER A 356 0.63 29.98 9.10
C SER A 356 0.46 30.40 10.56
N HIS A 357 -0.14 31.56 10.81
CA HIS A 357 -0.25 32.08 12.16
C HIS A 357 -1.10 31.12 13.02
N PRO A 358 -0.64 30.69 14.22
CA PRO A 358 -1.35 29.71 15.02
C PRO A 358 -2.77 30.17 15.36
N ALA A 359 -2.99 31.48 15.56
CA ALA A 359 -4.32 32.04 15.77
C ALA A 359 -5.28 31.78 14.59
N PHE A 360 -4.81 31.86 13.34
CA PHE A 360 -5.63 31.54 12.17
C PHE A 360 -5.97 30.06 12.11
N LEU A 361 -5.00 29.17 12.38
CA LEU A 361 -5.25 27.72 12.42
C LEU A 361 -6.20 27.33 13.56
N VAL A 362 -6.12 27.98 14.73
CA VAL A 362 -7.08 27.79 15.82
C VAL A 362 -8.46 28.26 15.41
N PHE A 363 -8.58 29.43 14.78
CA PHE A 363 -9.84 29.92 14.23
C PHE A 363 -10.44 28.95 13.20
N LEU A 364 -9.63 28.46 12.27
CA LEU A 364 -10.03 27.47 11.28
C LEU A 364 -10.45 26.14 11.94
N LEU A 365 -9.74 25.69 12.98
CA LEU A 365 -10.10 24.50 13.76
C LEU A 365 -11.47 24.67 14.42
N VAL A 366 -11.77 25.85 14.99
CA VAL A 366 -13.08 26.14 15.59
C VAL A 366 -14.18 26.12 14.53
N ILE A 367 -13.97 26.76 13.38
CA ILE A 367 -14.94 26.74 12.27
C ILE A 367 -15.20 25.30 11.83
N VAL A 368 -14.14 24.55 11.55
CA VAL A 368 -14.23 23.17 11.09
C VAL A 368 -14.90 22.29 12.15
N GLY A 369 -14.61 22.51 13.44
CA GLY A 369 -15.28 21.85 14.56
C GLY A 369 -16.80 22.11 14.58
N ILE A 370 -17.22 23.37 14.43
CA ILE A 370 -18.64 23.73 14.34
C ILE A 370 -19.29 23.07 13.12
N THR A 371 -18.63 23.09 11.95
CA THR A 371 -19.14 22.40 10.76
C THR A 371 -19.22 20.88 10.94
N GLY A 372 -18.29 20.28 11.69
CA GLY A 372 -18.32 18.86 12.03
C GLY A 372 -19.44 18.47 12.98
N LEU A 373 -19.88 19.39 13.85
CA LEU A 373 -21.06 19.22 14.70
C LEU A 373 -22.36 19.37 13.88
N ALA A 374 -22.40 20.36 12.99
CA ALA A 374 -23.53 20.59 12.09
C ALA A 374 -23.72 19.43 11.09
N GLY A 375 -22.62 18.86 10.59
CA GLY A 375 -22.61 17.75 9.63
C GLY A 375 -22.93 16.37 10.25
N GLY A 376 -23.54 15.51 9.45
CA GLY A 376 -23.87 14.12 9.78
C GLY A 376 -25.02 13.61 8.93
N ASN A 377 -25.65 12.49 9.35
CA ASN A 377 -26.81 11.91 8.68
C ASN A 377 -27.95 12.92 8.44
N SER A 378 -28.16 13.83 9.38
CA SER A 378 -29.01 15.01 9.23
C SER A 378 -28.22 16.28 9.47
N PHE A 379 -28.38 17.26 8.58
CA PHE A 379 -27.78 18.57 8.75
C PHE A 379 -28.45 19.32 9.90
N ILE A 380 -27.65 19.77 10.87
CA ILE A 380 -28.11 20.57 12.01
C ILE A 380 -27.68 22.01 11.76
N SER A 381 -28.63 22.95 11.83
CA SER A 381 -28.33 24.38 11.69
C SER A 381 -27.24 24.82 12.69
N PRO A 382 -26.24 25.62 12.27
CA PRO A 382 -25.21 26.14 13.18
C PRO A 382 -25.78 26.91 14.39
N LEU A 383 -26.97 27.52 14.27
CA LEU A 383 -27.65 28.17 15.39
C LEU A 383 -28.06 27.16 16.47
N HIS A 384 -28.52 25.97 16.07
CA HIS A 384 -28.85 24.89 16.99
C HIS A 384 -27.60 24.29 17.66
N VAL A 385 -26.48 24.25 16.94
CA VAL A 385 -25.18 23.92 17.53
C VAL A 385 -24.79 24.95 18.60
N LEU A 386 -25.03 26.24 18.36
CA LEU A 386 -24.77 27.28 19.35
C LEU A 386 -25.66 27.14 20.59
N THR A 387 -26.95 26.83 20.44
CA THR A 387 -27.84 26.58 21.59
C THR A 387 -27.39 25.39 22.43
N PHE A 388 -26.84 24.35 21.79
CA PHE A 388 -26.23 23.23 22.51
C PHE A 388 -24.98 23.64 23.29
N LEU A 389 -24.09 24.42 22.68
CA LEU A 389 -22.91 24.96 23.36
C LEU A 389 -23.27 25.89 24.52
N MET A 390 -24.42 26.56 24.45
CA MET A 390 -24.98 27.39 25.52
C MET A 390 -25.79 26.58 26.56
N GLY A 391 -25.97 25.27 26.37
CA GLY A 391 -26.73 24.41 27.28
C GLY A 391 -28.25 24.60 27.24
N THR A 392 -28.79 25.19 26.18
CA THR A 392 -30.22 25.51 26.02
C THR A 392 -30.92 24.69 24.93
N SER A 393 -30.25 23.68 24.37
CA SER A 393 -30.81 22.81 23.33
C SER A 393 -31.92 21.89 23.84
N PRO A 394 -32.94 21.58 23.01
CA PRO A 394 -33.92 20.52 23.32
C PRO A 394 -33.25 19.15 23.55
N ALA A 395 -33.85 18.30 24.38
CA ALA A 395 -33.27 17.03 24.82
C ALA A 395 -32.86 16.08 23.66
N ASP A 396 -33.70 15.97 22.64
CA ASP A 396 -33.41 15.12 21.47
C ASP A 396 -32.16 15.61 20.72
N LEU A 397 -32.09 16.92 20.47
CA LEU A 397 -30.95 17.55 19.82
C LEU A 397 -29.68 17.44 20.67
N GLN A 398 -29.83 17.58 21.99
CA GLN A 398 -28.73 17.46 22.94
C GLN A 398 -28.08 16.08 22.85
N SER A 399 -28.87 15.01 22.86
CA SER A 399 -28.35 13.63 22.78
C SER A 399 -27.52 13.38 21.50
N ILE A 400 -27.99 13.90 20.36
CA ILE A 400 -27.31 13.77 19.07
C ILE A 400 -25.98 14.55 19.10
N LEU A 401 -26.01 15.78 19.60
CA LEU A 401 -24.82 16.64 19.65
C LEU A 401 -23.80 16.16 20.68
N GLU A 402 -24.22 15.50 21.77
CA GLU A 402 -23.33 14.83 22.74
C GLU A 402 -22.53 13.69 22.08
N LEU A 403 -23.15 12.89 21.21
CA LEU A 403 -22.42 11.86 20.45
C LEU A 403 -21.51 12.48 19.39
N ARG A 404 -21.96 13.54 18.71
CA ARG A 404 -21.16 14.23 17.68
C ARG A 404 -19.94 14.94 18.25
N ILE A 405 -20.05 15.56 19.43
CA ILE A 405 -18.91 16.27 20.04
C ILE A 405 -17.80 15.29 20.46
N LEU A 406 -18.14 14.11 20.99
CA LEU A 406 -17.15 13.07 21.29
C LEU A 406 -16.36 12.69 20.03
N ARG A 407 -17.07 12.55 18.91
CA ARG A 407 -16.48 12.18 17.63
C ARG A 407 -15.61 13.28 17.01
N VAL A 408 -16.09 14.53 17.00
CA VAL A 408 -15.36 15.69 16.48
C VAL A 408 -14.10 15.97 17.31
N VAL A 409 -14.20 15.93 18.64
CA VAL A 409 -13.04 16.14 19.53
C VAL A 409 -12.08 14.96 19.43
N GLY A 410 -12.58 13.73 19.34
CA GLY A 410 -11.76 12.55 19.12
C GLY A 410 -10.96 12.64 17.82
N ALA A 411 -11.62 13.00 16.72
CA ALA A 411 -10.97 13.27 15.43
C ALA A 411 -9.91 14.36 15.55
N ALA A 412 -10.19 15.47 16.26
CA ALA A 412 -9.22 16.54 16.47
C ALA A 412 -7.96 16.06 17.21
N LEU A 413 -8.13 15.34 18.33
CA LEU A 413 -7.03 14.83 19.14
C LEU A 413 -6.22 13.76 18.39
N GLY A 414 -6.91 12.84 17.71
CA GLY A 414 -6.29 11.82 16.87
C GLY A 414 -5.48 12.41 15.73
N GLY A 415 -6.06 13.39 15.04
CA GLY A 415 -5.39 14.15 13.99
C GLY A 415 -4.15 14.88 14.49
N ALA A 416 -4.22 15.51 15.66
CA ALA A 416 -3.08 16.17 16.29
C ALA A 416 -1.94 15.18 16.60
N LEU A 417 -2.25 14.03 17.21
CA LEU A 417 -1.27 12.97 17.49
C LEU A 417 -0.63 12.42 16.20
N LEU A 418 -1.41 12.20 15.13
CA LEU A 418 -0.85 11.79 13.83
C LEU A 418 0.04 12.87 13.23
N GLY A 419 -0.33 14.15 13.35
CA GLY A 419 0.48 15.28 12.90
C GLY A 419 1.84 15.34 13.62
N LEU A 420 1.84 15.15 14.94
CA LEU A 420 3.07 15.09 15.75
C LEU A 420 3.92 13.85 15.42
N SER A 421 3.28 12.69 15.26
CA SER A 421 3.93 11.46 14.81
C SER A 421 4.67 11.68 13.49
N GLY A 422 3.97 12.24 12.52
CA GLY A 422 4.51 12.64 11.23
C GLY A 422 5.74 13.55 11.32
N LEU A 423 5.64 14.60 12.12
CA LEU A 423 6.72 15.56 12.32
C LEU A 423 7.99 14.88 12.88
N LEU A 424 7.84 14.04 13.90
CA LEU A 424 8.95 13.30 14.51
C LEU A 424 9.60 12.33 13.54
N LEU A 425 8.79 11.54 12.82
CA LEU A 425 9.28 10.55 11.86
C LEU A 425 9.99 11.21 10.67
N GLN A 426 9.43 12.32 10.14
CA GLN A 426 10.05 13.07 9.05
C GLN A 426 11.35 13.75 9.47
N GLY A 427 11.40 14.27 10.70
CA GLY A 427 12.60 14.88 11.27
C GLY A 427 13.75 13.88 11.42
N VAL A 428 13.48 12.70 11.98
CA VAL A 428 14.51 11.69 12.23
C VAL A 428 14.95 10.96 10.96
N ILE A 429 14.00 10.56 10.11
CA ILE A 429 14.29 9.87 8.83
C ILE A 429 14.88 10.87 7.82
N ARG A 430 14.68 12.19 8.02
CA ARG A 430 15.12 13.24 7.08
C ARG A 430 14.58 13.02 5.68
N ASN A 431 13.37 12.50 5.62
CA ASN A 431 12.62 12.33 4.40
C ASN A 431 11.27 13.00 4.64
N PRO A 432 10.92 14.07 3.89
CA PRO A 432 9.64 14.76 4.06
C PRO A 432 8.44 13.87 3.72
N LEU A 433 8.70 12.68 3.19
CA LEU A 433 7.70 11.68 2.87
C LEU A 433 7.62 10.56 3.89
N ALA A 434 8.43 10.57 4.96
CA ALA A 434 8.27 9.60 6.03
C ALA A 434 6.89 9.75 6.69
N SER A 435 6.27 8.61 7.01
CA SER A 435 4.99 8.55 7.71
C SER A 435 4.90 7.25 8.51
N PRO A 436 3.99 7.17 9.50
CA PRO A 436 3.82 5.95 10.29
C PRO A 436 3.47 4.72 9.43
N GLU A 437 2.66 4.93 8.40
CA GLU A 437 2.25 3.92 7.43
C GLU A 437 3.43 3.37 6.62
N LEU A 438 4.35 4.23 6.18
CA LEU A 438 5.52 3.80 5.41
C LEU A 438 6.55 3.03 6.24
N ILE A 439 6.56 3.26 7.56
CA ILE A 439 7.37 2.47 8.49
C ILE A 439 6.67 1.15 8.85
N GLY A 440 5.38 1.01 8.50
CA GLY A 440 4.57 -0.17 8.79
C GLY A 440 3.93 -0.19 10.18
N ILE A 441 3.97 0.93 10.91
CA ILE A 441 3.42 1.05 12.28
C ILE A 441 1.91 0.84 12.25
N THR A 442 1.23 1.53 11.34
CA THR A 442 -0.22 1.55 11.23
C THR A 442 -0.79 0.16 10.88
N GLN A 443 -0.14 -0.57 9.96
CA GLN A 443 -0.60 -1.87 9.47
C GLN A 443 -0.31 -2.99 10.48
N THR A 444 0.80 -2.93 11.22
CA THR A 444 1.07 -3.91 12.29
C THR A 444 0.22 -3.66 13.52
N SER A 445 -0.16 -2.42 13.82
CA SER A 445 -1.21 -2.13 14.80
C SER A 445 -2.53 -2.79 14.41
N GLY A 446 -2.94 -2.68 13.14
CA GLY A 446 -4.13 -3.35 12.61
C GLY A 446 -4.05 -4.88 12.74
N LEU A 447 -2.94 -5.48 12.31
CA LEU A 447 -2.72 -6.92 12.42
C LEU A 447 -2.81 -7.40 13.87
N ALA A 448 -2.14 -6.72 14.80
CA ALA A 448 -2.13 -7.11 16.20
C ALA A 448 -3.51 -6.95 16.84
N ALA A 449 -4.25 -5.89 16.48
CA ALA A 449 -5.64 -5.69 16.91
C ALA A 449 -6.53 -6.85 16.46
N VAL A 450 -6.48 -7.23 15.19
CA VAL A 450 -7.26 -8.35 14.64
C VAL A 450 -6.83 -9.68 15.26
N ALA A 451 -5.53 -9.89 15.46
CA ALA A 451 -5.03 -11.10 16.12
C ALA A 451 -5.56 -11.22 17.57
N VAL A 452 -5.58 -10.12 18.33
CA VAL A 452 -6.15 -10.14 19.69
C VAL A 452 -7.66 -10.38 19.65
N LEU A 453 -8.37 -9.70 18.74
CA LEU A 453 -9.81 -9.86 18.57
C LEU A 453 -10.20 -11.32 18.31
N LEU A 454 -9.42 -12.03 17.49
CA LEU A 454 -9.73 -13.41 17.08
C LEU A 454 -9.20 -14.48 18.03
N PHE A 455 -7.96 -14.35 18.49
CA PHE A 455 -7.31 -15.40 19.29
C PHE A 455 -7.46 -15.19 20.79
N PHE A 456 -7.78 -13.98 21.24
CA PHE A 456 -7.90 -13.62 22.66
C PHE A 456 -9.15 -12.78 22.94
N PRO A 457 -10.36 -13.26 22.55
CA PRO A 457 -11.60 -12.49 22.70
C PRO A 457 -11.93 -12.12 24.16
N GLU A 458 -11.46 -12.92 25.12
CA GLU A 458 -11.64 -12.69 26.57
C GLU A 458 -11.02 -11.38 27.07
N LEU A 459 -10.04 -10.82 26.35
CA LEU A 459 -9.43 -9.53 26.70
C LEU A 459 -10.32 -8.33 26.32
N GLY A 460 -11.39 -8.58 25.57
CA GLY A 460 -12.34 -7.57 25.11
C GLY A 460 -11.69 -6.42 24.34
N PHE A 461 -12.39 -5.30 24.30
CA PHE A 461 -11.93 -4.10 23.58
C PHE A 461 -10.58 -3.55 24.10
N PRO A 462 -10.31 -3.45 25.42
CA PRO A 462 -9.01 -3.01 25.92
C PRO A 462 -7.85 -3.92 25.46
N GLY A 463 -8.09 -5.23 25.31
CA GLY A 463 -7.16 -6.16 24.69
C GLY A 463 -6.80 -5.77 23.27
N VAL A 464 -7.80 -5.46 22.44
CA VAL A 464 -7.61 -5.01 21.05
C VAL A 464 -6.80 -3.71 21.00
N GLN A 465 -7.14 -2.73 21.86
CA GLN A 465 -6.43 -1.45 21.95
C GLN A 465 -4.96 -1.63 22.37
N THR A 466 -4.69 -2.46 23.39
CA THR A 466 -3.32 -2.74 23.85
C THR A 466 -2.53 -3.52 22.80
N GLY A 467 -3.16 -4.50 22.14
CA GLY A 467 -2.58 -5.22 21.00
C GLY A 467 -2.15 -4.29 19.87
N ALA A 468 -3.00 -3.34 19.50
CA ALA A 468 -2.67 -2.32 18.49
C ALA A 468 -1.44 -1.48 18.87
N ILE A 469 -1.34 -1.04 20.12
CA ILE A 469 -0.17 -0.27 20.62
C ILE A 469 1.10 -1.12 20.55
N VAL A 470 1.04 -2.35 21.06
CA VAL A 470 2.19 -3.27 21.07
C VAL A 470 2.64 -3.60 19.64
N GLY A 471 1.71 -3.87 18.72
CA GLY A 471 2.01 -4.17 17.32
C GLY A 471 2.72 -3.04 16.58
N GLY A 472 2.29 -1.79 16.80
CA GLY A 472 2.94 -0.63 16.18
C GLY A 472 4.32 -0.30 16.77
N LEU A 473 4.49 -0.45 18.09
CA LEU A 473 5.79 -0.32 18.74
C LEU A 473 6.76 -1.43 18.32
N ALA A 474 6.29 -2.68 18.22
CA ALA A 474 7.09 -3.81 17.77
C ALA A 474 7.60 -3.61 16.33
N ALA A 475 6.76 -3.09 15.43
CA ALA A 475 7.17 -2.72 14.07
C ALA A 475 8.29 -1.68 14.07
N THR A 476 8.16 -0.66 14.90
CA THR A 476 9.18 0.38 15.03
C THR A 476 10.50 -0.18 15.53
N VAL A 477 10.46 -1.05 16.54
CA VAL A 477 11.66 -1.75 17.05
C VAL A 477 12.29 -2.63 15.96
N LEU A 478 11.49 -3.34 15.17
CA LEU A 478 11.97 -4.16 14.06
C LEU A 478 12.67 -3.29 13.00
N VAL A 479 12.00 -2.26 12.49
CA VAL A 479 12.54 -1.39 11.44
C VAL A 479 13.76 -0.61 11.94
N ALA A 480 13.71 -0.08 13.16
CA ALA A 480 14.82 0.65 13.76
C ALA A 480 16.02 -0.27 14.04
N SER A 481 15.81 -1.50 14.51
CA SER A 481 16.90 -2.44 14.76
C SER A 481 17.58 -2.91 13.47
N LEU A 482 16.83 -3.12 12.38
CA LEU A 482 17.37 -3.46 11.07
C LEU A 482 18.04 -2.26 10.37
N GLY A 483 17.41 -1.08 10.47
CA GLY A 483 17.84 0.16 9.82
C GLY A 483 18.99 0.87 10.52
N LEU A 484 18.84 1.17 11.82
CA LEU A 484 19.77 2.01 12.58
C LEU A 484 21.05 1.27 12.99
N ARG A 485 20.99 -0.04 13.30
CA ARG A 485 22.20 -0.81 13.68
C ARG A 485 23.25 -0.84 12.55
N ARG A 486 22.83 -0.60 11.31
CA ARG A 486 23.66 -0.71 10.12
C ARG A 486 23.87 0.61 9.37
N ASN A 487 23.41 1.74 9.93
CA ASN A 487 23.40 3.07 9.33
C ASN A 487 22.85 3.04 7.88
N LEU A 488 21.69 2.40 7.68
CA LEU A 488 21.07 2.33 6.35
C LEU A 488 20.55 3.72 5.93
N ALA A 489 20.49 3.96 4.62
CA ALA A 489 19.90 5.18 4.08
C ALA A 489 18.40 5.28 4.47
N PRO A 490 17.87 6.49 4.69
CA PRO A 490 16.45 6.72 4.99
C PRO A 490 15.46 6.04 4.03
N SER A 491 15.77 6.03 2.74
CA SER A 491 14.96 5.36 1.70
C SER A 491 14.91 3.85 1.91
N ALA A 492 15.99 3.23 2.39
CA ALA A 492 16.02 1.81 2.70
C ALA A 492 15.18 1.47 3.94
N MET A 493 15.20 2.32 4.97
CA MET A 493 14.33 2.16 6.13
C MET A 493 12.85 2.22 5.73
N ALA A 494 12.48 3.16 4.87
CA ALA A 494 11.11 3.25 4.34
C ALA A 494 10.71 2.00 3.52
N LEU A 495 11.63 1.40 2.77
CA LEU A 495 11.35 0.16 2.03
C LEU A 495 11.19 -1.06 2.94
N ILE A 496 11.99 -1.15 4.02
CA ILE A 496 11.83 -2.19 5.04
C ILE A 496 10.45 -2.06 5.70
N GLY A 497 10.07 -0.84 6.06
CA GLY A 497 8.75 -0.54 6.62
C GLY A 497 7.61 -0.86 5.65
N LEU A 498 7.74 -0.53 4.36
CA LEU A 498 6.75 -0.87 3.33
C LEU A 498 6.57 -2.38 3.19
N GLY A 499 7.67 -3.14 3.22
CA GLY A 499 7.62 -4.61 3.23
C GLY A 499 6.86 -5.14 4.46
N LEU A 500 7.18 -4.62 5.64
CA LEU A 500 6.47 -4.98 6.88
C LEU A 500 4.98 -4.62 6.83
N ALA A 501 4.63 -3.45 6.30
CA ALA A 501 3.25 -2.99 6.13
C ALA A 501 2.45 -3.93 5.22
N ALA A 502 3.03 -4.33 4.09
CA ALA A 502 2.40 -5.25 3.15
C ALA A 502 2.24 -6.67 3.71
N PHE A 503 3.24 -7.14 4.46
CA PHE A 503 3.12 -8.40 5.21
C PHE A 503 1.96 -8.33 6.20
N ALA A 504 1.89 -7.26 7.01
CA ALA A 504 0.87 -7.10 8.02
C ALA A 504 -0.54 -6.94 7.43
N ALA A 505 -0.70 -6.21 6.32
CA ALA A 505 -1.97 -6.10 5.60
C ALA A 505 -2.45 -7.46 5.05
N SER A 506 -1.53 -8.25 4.49
CA SER A 506 -1.86 -9.56 3.92
C SER A 506 -2.20 -10.59 5.00
N ALA A 507 -1.45 -10.58 6.10
CA ALA A 507 -1.77 -11.38 7.29
C ALA A 507 -3.11 -10.97 7.92
N SER A 508 -3.41 -9.67 7.99
CA SER A 508 -4.71 -9.19 8.50
C SER A 508 -5.85 -9.68 7.62
N THR A 509 -5.68 -9.63 6.30
CA THR A 509 -6.67 -10.14 5.33
C THR A 509 -6.92 -11.63 5.54
N ALA A 510 -5.87 -12.43 5.73
CA ALA A 510 -6.00 -13.86 6.03
C ALA A 510 -6.82 -14.10 7.31
N LEU A 511 -6.50 -13.37 8.37
CA LEU A 511 -7.19 -13.48 9.66
C LEU A 511 -8.66 -13.06 9.56
N VAL A 512 -8.98 -11.97 8.87
CA VAL A 512 -10.36 -11.51 8.64
C VAL A 512 -11.19 -12.56 7.92
N ILE A 513 -10.61 -13.24 6.93
CA ILE A 513 -11.32 -14.29 6.18
C ILE A 513 -11.53 -15.53 7.04
N MET A 514 -10.55 -15.88 7.86
CA MET A 514 -10.68 -16.96 8.85
C MET A 514 -11.68 -16.65 9.96
N ALA A 515 -11.97 -15.37 10.22
CA ALA A 515 -12.86 -14.90 11.29
C ALA A 515 -14.35 -15.19 11.04
N GLY A 516 -14.75 -15.54 9.82
CA GLY A 516 -16.15 -15.83 9.46
C GLY A 516 -17.09 -14.68 9.85
N PHE A 517 -18.04 -14.92 10.77
CA PHE A 517 -19.02 -13.92 11.20
C PHE A 517 -18.42 -12.65 11.83
N GLN A 518 -17.19 -12.70 12.36
CA GLN A 518 -16.51 -11.53 12.91
C GLN A 518 -15.78 -10.69 11.83
N ALA A 519 -15.78 -11.14 10.57
CA ALA A 519 -15.06 -10.47 9.47
C ALA A 519 -15.53 -9.02 9.26
N SER A 520 -16.83 -8.74 9.37
CA SER A 520 -17.39 -7.39 9.21
C SER A 520 -16.87 -6.42 10.28
N GLN A 521 -16.80 -6.86 11.54
CA GLN A 521 -16.26 -6.05 12.64
C GLN A 521 -14.76 -5.78 12.45
N ALA A 522 -14.00 -6.82 12.08
CA ALA A 522 -12.57 -6.70 11.84
C ALA A 522 -12.25 -5.85 10.59
N ALA A 523 -13.04 -5.95 9.52
CA ALA A 523 -12.91 -5.11 8.33
C ALA A 523 -13.21 -3.64 8.61
N THR A 524 -14.28 -3.36 9.38
CA THR A 524 -14.61 -1.99 9.82
C THR A 524 -13.49 -1.40 10.67
N TRP A 525 -12.88 -2.19 11.55
CA TRP A 525 -11.73 -1.77 12.34
C TRP A 525 -10.51 -1.46 11.48
N LEU A 526 -10.17 -2.34 10.53
CA LEU A 526 -9.03 -2.15 9.62
C LEU A 526 -9.19 -0.96 8.67
N ALA A 527 -10.43 -0.54 8.38
CA ALA A 527 -10.73 0.64 7.56
C ALA A 527 -10.49 1.98 8.29
N GLY A 528 -10.38 1.96 9.62
CA GLY A 528 -10.14 3.14 10.43
C GLY A 528 -11.39 4.02 10.59
N SER A 529 -12.11 3.89 11.70
CA SER A 529 -13.37 4.62 11.97
C SER A 529 -13.34 5.41 13.28
N THR A 530 -13.97 6.58 13.23
CA THR A 530 -14.31 7.42 14.40
C THR A 530 -15.67 7.05 15.00
N TYR A 531 -16.37 6.08 14.41
CA TYR A 531 -17.62 5.59 14.94
C TYR A 531 -17.41 4.89 16.29
N GLY A 532 -18.32 5.12 17.24
CA GLY A 532 -18.31 4.44 18.54
C GLY A 532 -17.33 4.99 19.59
N ILE A 533 -16.68 6.14 19.35
CA ILE A 533 -15.79 6.79 20.34
C ILE A 533 -16.55 7.10 21.63
N GLY A 534 -16.03 6.60 22.75
CA GLY A 534 -16.54 6.88 24.09
C GLY A 534 -15.78 7.99 24.81
N LYS A 535 -16.27 8.34 26.02
CA LYS A 535 -15.58 9.29 26.92
C LYS A 535 -14.20 8.77 27.36
N THR A 536 -14.06 7.47 27.57
CA THR A 536 -12.81 6.80 27.95
C THR A 536 -11.73 6.94 26.87
N ASP A 537 -12.12 6.79 25.61
CA ASP A 537 -11.20 6.96 24.47
C ASP A 537 -10.73 8.40 24.37
N LEU A 538 -11.63 9.36 24.63
CA LEU A 538 -11.30 10.79 24.65
C LEU A 538 -10.30 11.13 25.77
N MET A 539 -10.48 10.54 26.94
CA MET A 539 -9.54 10.66 28.06
C MET A 539 -8.18 10.06 27.69
N ALA A 540 -8.15 8.90 27.03
CA ALA A 540 -6.92 8.26 26.57
C ALA A 540 -6.17 9.12 25.54
N LEU A 541 -6.86 9.67 24.54
CA LEU A 541 -6.26 10.57 23.54
C LEU A 541 -5.74 11.86 24.17
N THR A 542 -6.51 12.46 25.08
CA THR A 542 -6.12 13.68 25.78
C THR A 542 -4.90 13.42 26.66
N GLY A 543 -4.90 12.34 27.44
CA GLY A 543 -3.77 11.93 28.26
C GLY A 543 -2.53 11.64 27.42
N ALA A 544 -2.68 10.93 26.29
CA ALA A 544 -1.59 10.67 25.37
C ALA A 544 -1.00 11.96 24.80
N LEU A 545 -1.84 12.90 24.34
CA LEU A 545 -1.38 14.18 23.81
C LEU A 545 -0.68 15.02 24.88
N PHE A 546 -1.23 15.07 26.09
CA PHE A 546 -0.64 15.79 27.22
C PHE A 546 0.74 15.23 27.61
N CYS A 547 0.89 13.91 27.63
CA CYS A 547 2.16 13.25 27.95
C CYS A 547 3.19 13.38 26.81
N VAL A 548 2.75 13.29 25.56
CA VAL A 548 3.66 13.23 24.41
C VAL A 548 4.04 14.62 23.89
N ALA A 549 3.20 15.64 24.03
CA ALA A 549 3.51 16.99 23.54
C ALA A 549 4.80 17.58 24.15
N PRO A 550 5.07 17.51 25.47
CA PRO A 550 6.33 17.97 26.05
C PRO A 550 7.54 17.19 25.53
N VAL A 551 7.43 15.87 25.43
CA VAL A 551 8.50 15.01 24.90
C VAL A 551 8.78 15.36 23.43
N THR A 552 7.73 15.56 22.65
CA THR A 552 7.83 15.97 21.24
C THR A 552 8.50 17.33 21.10
N TYR A 553 8.14 18.30 21.94
CA TYR A 553 8.79 19.62 21.95
C TYR A 553 10.30 19.53 22.22
N LEU A 554 10.71 18.69 23.17
CA LEU A 554 12.12 18.43 23.44
C LEU A 554 12.81 17.76 22.25
N LEU A 555 12.23 16.69 21.69
CA LEU A 555 12.82 15.96 20.57
C LEU A 555 12.94 16.82 19.30
N VAL A 556 11.89 17.54 18.94
CA VAL A 556 11.83 18.44 17.79
C VAL A 556 12.91 19.54 17.88
N SER A 557 13.22 20.00 19.10
CA SER A 557 14.31 20.96 19.32
C SER A 557 15.70 20.39 19.04
N LEU A 558 15.86 19.08 19.17
CA LEU A 558 17.10 18.37 18.86
C LEU A 558 17.18 18.00 17.38
N THR A 559 16.06 17.98 16.65
CA THR A 559 16.03 17.67 15.21
C THR A 559 16.83 18.69 14.40
N ASP A 560 16.77 19.98 14.76
CA ASP A 560 17.58 21.04 14.12
C ASP A 560 19.09 20.73 14.23
N ILE A 561 19.53 20.22 15.38
CA ILE A 561 20.93 19.81 15.60
C ILE A 561 21.26 18.55 14.79
N MET A 562 20.34 17.59 14.75
CA MET A 562 20.51 16.38 13.95
C MET A 562 20.68 16.72 12.46
N ALA A 563 19.98 17.72 11.94
CA ALA A 563 20.07 18.15 10.54
C ALA A 563 21.50 18.53 10.10
N LEU A 564 22.38 18.93 11.04
CA LEU A 564 23.80 19.21 10.78
C LEU A 564 24.62 17.97 10.37
N GLY A 565 24.07 16.77 10.55
CA GLY A 565 24.73 15.50 10.30
C GLY A 565 25.28 14.86 11.57
N GLN A 566 25.43 13.53 11.55
CA GLN A 566 25.82 12.75 12.73
C GLN A 566 27.14 13.22 13.38
N PRO A 567 28.25 13.47 12.64
CA PRO A 567 29.51 13.88 13.27
C PRO A 567 29.40 15.23 14.01
N LYS A 568 28.72 16.21 13.41
CA LYS A 568 28.54 17.55 13.98
C LYS A 568 27.59 17.54 15.18
N ALA A 569 26.50 16.77 15.09
CA ALA A 569 25.57 16.63 16.20
C ALA A 569 26.24 15.96 17.41
N SER A 570 27.04 14.91 17.19
CA SER A 570 27.76 14.22 18.27
C SER A 570 28.87 15.09 18.89
N SER A 571 29.54 15.96 18.12
CA SER A 571 30.51 16.91 18.70
C SER A 571 29.86 17.98 19.59
N LEU A 572 28.56 18.25 19.42
CA LEU A 572 27.78 19.15 20.27
C LEU A 572 27.22 18.45 21.53
N GLY A 573 27.64 17.20 21.80
CA GLY A 573 27.22 16.43 22.97
C GLY A 573 25.93 15.63 22.79
N LEU A 574 25.33 15.63 21.58
CA LEU A 574 24.11 14.86 21.33
C LEU A 574 24.42 13.36 21.17
N ASN A 575 23.77 12.54 21.99
CA ASN A 575 23.73 11.09 21.75
C ASN A 575 22.78 10.80 20.57
N PHE A 576 23.32 10.93 19.36
CA PHE A 576 22.58 10.84 18.10
C PHE A 576 21.68 9.60 18.03
N ARG A 577 22.20 8.42 18.41
CA ARG A 577 21.44 7.16 18.36
C ARG A 577 20.28 7.15 19.35
N ALA A 578 20.51 7.57 20.59
CA ALA A 578 19.45 7.61 21.60
C ALA A 578 18.34 8.58 21.18
N THR A 579 18.71 9.73 20.60
CA THR A 579 17.75 10.70 20.07
C THR A 579 16.98 10.15 18.87
N GLU A 580 17.62 9.42 17.94
CA GLU A 580 16.93 8.74 16.84
C GLU A 580 15.88 7.74 17.33
N TRP A 581 16.27 6.88 18.28
CA TRP A 581 15.36 5.91 18.90
C TRP A 581 14.19 6.59 19.59
N ALA A 582 14.43 7.68 20.32
CA ALA A 582 13.38 8.43 20.99
C ALA A 582 12.37 9.03 19.99
N HIS A 583 12.82 9.62 18.87
CA HIS A 583 11.91 10.12 17.83
C HIS A 583 11.04 9.00 17.24
N LEU A 584 11.66 7.87 16.90
CA LEU A 584 10.95 6.74 16.32
C LEU A 584 9.92 6.16 17.29
N LEU A 585 10.30 5.92 18.55
CA LEU A 585 9.41 5.34 19.56
C LEU A 585 8.29 6.30 19.96
N THR A 586 8.58 7.59 20.15
CA THR A 586 7.54 8.59 20.47
C THR A 586 6.59 8.80 19.30
N GLY A 587 7.11 8.86 18.07
CA GLY A 587 6.28 8.93 16.86
C GLY A 587 5.40 7.69 16.70
N ALA A 588 5.96 6.51 16.94
CA ALA A 588 5.23 5.26 16.91
C ALA A 588 4.15 5.18 17.98
N LEU A 589 4.43 5.61 19.21
CA LEU A 589 3.45 5.66 20.28
C LEU A 589 2.25 6.54 19.88
N CYS A 590 2.50 7.74 19.35
CA CYS A 590 1.43 8.61 18.85
C CYS A 590 0.54 7.90 17.82
N ALA A 591 1.14 7.33 16.77
CA ALA A 591 0.40 6.68 15.70
C ALA A 591 -0.33 5.41 16.18
N SER A 592 0.30 4.64 17.06
CA SER A 592 -0.28 3.39 17.57
C SER A 592 -1.40 3.65 18.58
N THR A 593 -1.35 4.73 19.37
CA THR A 593 -2.47 5.17 20.22
C THR A 593 -3.68 5.57 19.37
N VAL A 594 -3.45 6.28 18.28
CA VAL A 594 -4.52 6.62 17.32
C VAL A 594 -5.07 5.34 16.68
N ALA A 595 -4.20 4.43 16.25
CA ALA A 595 -4.61 3.15 15.66
C ALA A 595 -5.33 2.23 16.66
N ALA A 596 -5.03 2.34 17.96
CA ALA A 596 -5.70 1.61 19.01
C ALA A 596 -7.14 2.07 19.23
N ILE A 597 -7.47 3.32 18.93
CA ILE A 597 -8.80 3.88 19.19
C ILE A 597 -9.64 3.91 17.91
N PHE A 598 -9.06 4.38 16.81
CA PHE A 598 -9.79 4.53 15.56
C PHE A 598 -9.54 3.39 14.58
N GLY A 599 -8.61 2.48 14.85
CA GLY A 599 -8.06 1.60 13.81
C GLY A 599 -7.06 2.32 12.90
N PRO A 600 -6.50 1.64 11.89
CA PRO A 600 -5.47 2.19 11.01
C PRO A 600 -5.93 3.45 10.25
N VAL A 601 -5.28 4.60 10.48
CA VAL A 601 -5.56 5.85 9.75
C VAL A 601 -4.34 6.26 8.92
N SER A 602 -4.57 6.47 7.62
CA SER A 602 -3.52 6.79 6.64
C SER A 602 -3.43 8.30 6.33
N PHE A 603 -2.31 8.72 5.74
CA PHE A 603 -2.02 10.07 5.21
C PHE A 603 -1.92 11.26 6.17
N VAL A 604 -2.66 11.32 7.29
CA VAL A 604 -2.66 12.53 8.15
C VAL A 604 -1.26 12.87 8.65
N GLY A 605 -0.51 11.88 9.13
CA GLY A 605 0.89 12.06 9.57
C GLY A 605 1.88 12.35 8.43
N LEU A 606 1.51 12.12 7.18
CA LEU A 606 2.31 12.54 6.03
C LEU A 606 2.00 14.00 5.67
N MET A 607 0.71 14.33 5.56
CA MET A 607 0.20 15.60 5.06
C MET A 607 0.41 16.75 6.04
N ALA A 608 0.05 16.56 7.32
CA ALA A 608 0.01 17.64 8.28
C ALA A 608 1.36 18.35 8.49
N PRO A 609 2.48 17.65 8.77
CA PRO A 609 3.79 18.29 8.88
C PRO A 609 4.31 18.82 7.53
N HIS A 610 3.86 18.25 6.41
CA HIS A 610 4.22 18.74 5.09
C HIS A 610 3.52 20.07 4.76
N ALA A 611 2.21 20.14 5.01
CA ALA A 611 1.43 21.36 4.90
C ALA A 611 1.94 22.44 5.86
N ALA A 612 2.31 22.06 7.08
CA ALA A 612 2.93 22.98 8.05
C ALA A 612 4.20 23.63 7.48
N ARG A 613 5.07 22.88 6.80
CA ARG A 613 6.27 23.43 6.14
C ARG A 613 5.99 24.32 4.95
N LEU A 614 4.92 24.04 4.20
CA LEU A 614 4.49 24.92 3.10
C LEU A 614 3.97 26.27 3.62
N LEU A 615 3.33 26.27 4.78
CA LEU A 615 2.81 27.47 5.43
C LEU A 615 3.90 28.25 6.16
N ASN A 616 4.73 27.56 6.95
CA ASN A 616 5.83 28.13 7.73
C ASN A 616 7.12 27.33 7.51
N PRO A 617 8.04 27.75 6.62
CA PRO A 617 9.32 27.07 6.42
C PRO A 617 10.36 27.34 7.54
N GLY A 618 9.89 27.67 8.75
CA GLY A 618 10.69 27.98 9.94
C GLY A 618 11.40 26.76 10.55
N ARG A 619 11.81 26.90 11.81
CA ARG A 619 12.52 25.85 12.56
C ARG A 619 11.57 24.67 12.82
N TYR A 620 12.13 23.48 13.06
CA TYR A 620 11.32 22.31 13.39
C TYR A 620 10.37 22.56 14.58
N ARG A 621 10.80 23.37 15.56
CA ARG A 621 9.97 23.78 16.71
C ARG A 621 8.72 24.55 16.31
N ASP A 622 8.82 25.40 15.29
CA ASP A 622 7.70 26.23 14.80
C ASP A 622 6.66 25.37 14.05
N LEU A 623 7.07 24.18 13.61
CA LEU A 623 6.20 23.21 12.96
C LEU A 623 5.34 22.39 13.94
N LEU A 624 5.67 22.38 15.24
CA LEU A 624 5.00 21.49 16.20
C LEU A 624 3.50 21.80 16.31
N ALA A 625 3.16 23.04 16.68
CA ALA A 625 1.77 23.45 16.84
C ALA A 625 1.02 23.44 15.51
N THR A 626 1.65 23.89 14.43
CA THR A 626 1.04 23.94 13.10
C THR A 626 0.77 22.53 12.55
N SER A 627 1.68 21.58 12.72
CA SER A 627 1.46 20.18 12.33
C SER A 627 0.33 19.53 13.13
N ALA A 628 0.26 19.77 14.44
CA ALA A 628 -0.82 19.26 15.27
C ALA A 628 -2.19 19.84 14.86
N LEU A 629 -2.27 21.17 14.68
CA LEU A 629 -3.52 21.84 14.29
C LEU A 629 -4.00 21.43 12.90
N ILE A 630 -3.09 21.35 11.91
CA ILE A 630 -3.45 20.89 10.57
C ILE A 630 -3.91 19.44 10.60
N GLY A 631 -3.24 18.58 11.38
CA GLY A 631 -3.65 17.20 11.57
C GLY A 631 -5.07 17.09 12.14
N ALA A 632 -5.38 17.88 13.18
CA ALA A 632 -6.71 17.96 13.77
C ALA A 632 -7.77 18.41 12.75
N ILE A 633 -7.49 19.47 11.99
CA ILE A 633 -8.39 20.00 10.95
C ILE A 633 -8.65 18.95 9.87
N LEU A 634 -7.60 18.31 9.34
CA LEU A 634 -7.73 17.28 8.31
C LEU A 634 -8.59 16.11 8.77
N MET A 635 -8.40 15.67 10.01
CA MET A 635 -9.14 14.55 10.57
C MET A 635 -10.62 14.89 10.80
N ILE A 636 -10.95 16.10 11.28
CA ILE A 636 -12.35 16.54 11.40
C ILE A 636 -13.02 16.66 10.03
N ILE A 637 -12.32 17.21 9.03
CA ILE A 637 -12.86 17.31 7.66
C ILE A 637 -13.16 15.91 7.11
N ALA A 638 -12.21 14.98 7.25
CA ALA A 638 -12.40 13.60 6.79
C ALA A 638 -13.55 12.89 7.51
N ASP A 639 -13.66 13.07 8.83
CA ASP A 639 -14.77 12.52 9.62
C ASP A 639 -16.12 13.13 9.22
N CYS A 640 -16.19 14.44 9.01
CA CYS A 640 -17.41 15.13 8.59
C CYS A 640 -17.86 14.68 7.20
N LEU A 641 -16.94 14.59 6.24
CA LEU A 641 -17.23 14.10 4.88
C LEU A 641 -17.66 12.62 4.90
N GLY A 642 -16.99 11.79 5.70
CA GLY A 642 -17.34 10.38 5.87
C GLY A 642 -18.75 10.17 6.40
N ARG A 643 -19.22 11.05 7.30
CA ARG A 643 -20.58 11.02 7.86
C ARG A 643 -21.67 11.63 6.97
N THR A 644 -21.31 12.41 5.94
CA THR A 644 -22.28 13.23 5.18
C THR A 644 -22.46 12.80 3.73
N LEU A 645 -21.40 12.40 3.03
CA LEU A 645 -21.45 12.20 1.57
C LEU A 645 -22.36 11.06 1.12
N PHE A 646 -22.44 9.98 1.91
CA PHE A 646 -23.19 8.76 1.58
C PHE A 646 -24.17 8.36 2.68
N ALA A 647 -24.61 9.34 3.48
CA ALA A 647 -25.59 9.12 4.54
C ALA A 647 -26.82 8.33 4.02
N PRO A 648 -27.32 7.32 4.76
CA PRO A 648 -26.96 6.96 6.14
C PRO A 648 -25.71 6.08 6.29
N ILE A 649 -25.08 5.66 5.19
CA ILE A 649 -23.86 4.85 5.22
C ILE A 649 -22.67 5.77 5.53
N GLU A 650 -21.91 5.42 6.56
CA GLU A 650 -20.73 6.18 6.95
C GLU A 650 -19.47 5.59 6.30
N ILE A 651 -18.72 6.42 5.58
CA ILE A 651 -17.39 6.04 5.12
C ILE A 651 -16.39 6.21 6.28
N PRO A 652 -15.62 5.16 6.65
CA PRO A 652 -14.58 5.25 7.65
C PRO A 652 -13.58 6.37 7.37
N VAL A 653 -13.20 7.08 8.43
CA VAL A 653 -12.32 8.25 8.34
C VAL A 653 -10.96 7.92 7.71
N GLY A 654 -10.42 6.72 7.95
CA GLY A 654 -9.13 6.28 7.40
C GLY A 654 -9.13 6.17 5.86
N LEU A 655 -10.26 5.76 5.28
CA LEU A 655 -10.45 5.76 3.83
C LEU A 655 -10.61 7.19 3.30
N MET A 656 -11.37 8.02 4.00
CA MET A 656 -11.61 9.42 3.60
C MET A 656 -10.33 10.26 3.63
N THR A 657 -9.47 10.10 4.65
CA THR A 657 -8.17 10.79 4.70
C THR A 657 -7.25 10.39 3.56
N ALA A 658 -7.29 9.13 3.11
CA ALA A 658 -6.52 8.67 1.95
C ALA A 658 -7.03 9.26 0.62
N ILE A 659 -8.35 9.34 0.44
CA ILE A 659 -8.98 9.96 -0.74
C ILE A 659 -8.63 11.46 -0.83
N ILE A 660 -8.66 12.17 0.30
CA ILE A 660 -8.32 13.60 0.36
C ILE A 660 -6.79 13.82 0.23
N GLY A 661 -6.00 12.94 0.84
CA GLY A 661 -4.57 13.16 1.04
C GLY A 661 -3.70 12.88 -0.18
N ALA A 662 -4.06 11.90 -0.99
CA ALA A 662 -3.29 11.56 -2.17
C ALA A 662 -3.23 12.68 -3.23
N PRO A 663 -4.34 13.36 -3.60
CA PRO A 663 -4.29 14.51 -4.50
C PRO A 663 -3.36 15.62 -4.00
N PHE A 664 -3.38 15.90 -2.69
CA PHE A 664 -2.49 16.90 -2.07
C PHE A 664 -1.02 16.54 -2.29
N ILE A 665 -0.63 15.28 -2.04
CA ILE A 665 0.75 14.83 -2.24
C ILE A 665 1.15 14.86 -3.71
N LEU A 666 0.26 14.46 -4.63
CA LEU A 666 0.54 14.54 -6.07
C LEU A 666 0.78 15.98 -6.53
N LEU A 667 0.00 16.93 -6.03
CA LEU A 667 0.18 18.36 -6.31
C LEU A 667 1.52 18.88 -5.76
N VAL A 668 1.88 18.47 -4.55
CA VAL A 668 3.17 18.80 -3.92
C VAL A 668 4.33 18.22 -4.74
N LEU A 669 4.27 16.93 -5.10
CA LEU A 669 5.31 16.25 -5.88
C LEU A 669 5.48 16.86 -7.28
N ARG A 670 4.40 17.39 -7.87
CA ARG A 670 4.45 18.09 -9.16
C ARG A 670 5.16 19.44 -9.08
N ARG A 671 5.06 20.14 -7.94
CA ARG A 671 5.66 21.47 -7.72
C ARG A 671 7.12 21.42 -7.26
N ALA A 672 7.48 20.38 -6.49
CA ALA A 672 8.87 20.07 -6.18
C ALA A 672 9.63 19.69 -7.46
#